data_AF-A0A857JHQ0-F1
#
_entry.id   AF-A0A857JHQ0-F1
#
_cell.length_a   1.000
_cell.length_b   1.000
_cell.length_c   1.000
_cell.angle_alpha   90.00
_cell.angle_beta   90.00
_cell.angle_gamma   90.00
#
_symmetry.space_group_name_H-M   'P 1'
#
loop_
_entity.id
_entity.type
_entity.pdbx_description
1 polymer ?
#
loop_
_entity_poly.entity_id
_entity_poly.type
_entity_poly.pdbx_seq_one_letter_code
_entity_poly.pdbx_strand_id
1 'polypeptide(L)'
;MMKKFLFIYLSLATLFFLSACDVEPSVSQPQSHPGDFVLQSSTMVDGGDMPIIYTCDGDSVSPPLHWRNAPKGTKSYALIMHHNAPEGVHWYWTLYNIDAAKTQIEEGQILGDIGTNSVNNTNQYAPPCSKGPGQKRYTYTLYALSSPIEFASDETVDRETLLGAIKDITLGSTQLSVNFERSSKRLQQVAKKHKPNHPPQVAPANTAKQNANSHSSRCEKIKHSVSDAGFEQSVSVSCDGEYGYIRSNTYPNHEIMTGITATNEQIPVPSLNYAAPIKLSPKKAQTKTTIDAALGVAVNGVPIYDYSSQGELDVNHYDAQHDTVALGQLDNCGGHAGRGDDYHYHASPTCMINTMKNQKSDAIIGWAYDGYPLYGNQKPDGSDIANGELDVCNGQEDETFGYRYHTSTTPPYIIQCLVGEVDTSKLPRVAPLSGDTQGIRAELKPPQGKVDNLTHTIAPDGSRTMRYEYQGKHYFTTYSPSNDESGCYNFTQKTISNGGVLQTGTFCRNAQPNNRKPMRVNQPSTSFSGENHLKLEAWADNWFAAYIGDKLLIEDSVPITTERSFNAESIEFSTDYPIHLNLIIKDFKQNDTGLEYIGAKNQQMGDGGFIMQITNTDNHEVVAVSDESWKCDVLHRAPLNKLCENKTNPVAGQGVCTFMSKEAPDDWLQNNYDDASWPHATEHPFAKVGPKDGYDEIKWDPSAKFIWGDDLETVNTLICRTTIEQP
;
A
#
# COMPACT_ATOMS: atom_id res chain seq x y z
N MET A 1 -44.23 -57.33 -4.22
CA MET A 1 -44.93 -56.87 -5.44
C MET A 1 -45.27 -55.39 -5.27
N MET A 2 -44.84 -54.58 -6.23
CA MET A 2 -45.11 -53.13 -6.30
C MET A 2 -46.59 -52.82 -6.52
N LYS A 3 -47.05 -51.66 -6.01
CA LYS A 3 -47.70 -50.54 -6.75
C LYS A 3 -48.49 -49.68 -5.73
N LYS A 4 -48.13 -48.42 -5.45
CA LYS A 4 -48.19 -47.16 -6.23
C LYS A 4 -49.61 -46.65 -6.55
N PHE A 5 -49.72 -45.31 -6.42
CA PHE A 5 -50.75 -44.32 -6.84
C PHE A 5 -51.75 -43.94 -5.73
N LEU A 6 -51.68 -42.78 -5.07
CA LEU A 6 -51.64 -41.35 -5.48
C LEU A 6 -52.95 -40.88 -6.12
N PHE A 7 -53.72 -40.03 -5.42
CA PHE A 7 -54.38 -38.82 -5.96
C PHE A 7 -54.81 -37.86 -4.83
N ILE A 8 -55.05 -36.61 -5.24
CA ILE A 8 -54.80 -35.33 -4.54
C ILE A 8 -56.12 -34.63 -4.15
N TYR A 9 -56.00 -33.63 -3.27
CA TYR A 9 -56.82 -32.42 -3.03
C TYR A 9 -57.50 -32.42 -1.64
N LEU A 10 -57.10 -31.57 -0.67
CA LEU A 10 -57.02 -30.10 -0.53
C LEU A 10 -58.16 -29.62 0.38
N SER A 11 -57.79 -28.75 1.32
CA SER A 11 -58.55 -27.62 1.89
C SER A 11 -58.98 -27.68 3.36
N LEU A 12 -58.47 -26.67 4.08
CA LEU A 12 -59.03 -25.88 5.19
C LEU A 12 -59.47 -26.60 6.47
N ALA A 13 -59.45 -26.00 7.66
CA ALA A 13 -58.70 -24.93 8.32
C ALA A 13 -59.39 -24.81 9.70
N THR A 14 -58.57 -24.63 10.73
CA THR A 14 -58.84 -23.98 12.02
C THR A 14 -59.89 -24.56 12.98
N LEU A 15 -59.41 -24.96 14.17
CA LEU A 15 -60.15 -24.94 15.43
C LEU A 15 -59.35 -24.12 16.45
N PHE A 16 -60.04 -23.32 17.26
CA PHE A 16 -59.48 -22.55 18.38
C PHE A 16 -60.26 -22.88 19.66
N PHE A 17 -59.53 -22.91 20.79
CA PHE A 17 -59.94 -22.80 22.20
C PHE A 17 -60.67 -24.01 22.83
N LEU A 18 -60.52 -24.39 24.10
CA LEU A 18 -59.69 -24.01 25.26
C LEU A 18 -59.91 -25.13 26.30
N SER A 19 -58.93 -25.47 27.16
CA SER A 19 -59.21 -26.04 28.49
C SER A 19 -58.09 -25.72 29.47
N ALA A 20 -58.48 -25.54 30.73
CA ALA A 20 -57.80 -24.75 31.76
C ALA A 20 -57.17 -25.60 32.89
N CYS A 21 -56.39 -24.89 33.74
CA CYS A 21 -55.96 -25.20 35.11
C CYS A 21 -54.84 -26.26 35.27
N ASP A 22 -53.83 -26.17 36.15
CA ASP A 22 -53.69 -25.48 37.44
C ASP A 22 -52.22 -25.05 37.71
N VAL A 23 -52.07 -24.12 38.65
CA VAL A 23 -50.83 -23.43 39.04
C VAL A 23 -50.20 -24.06 40.29
N GLU A 24 -48.89 -24.37 40.25
CA GLU A 24 -48.01 -24.37 41.42
C GLU A 24 -47.02 -23.17 41.32
N PRO A 25 -46.71 -22.46 42.42
CA PRO A 25 -45.78 -21.34 42.39
C PRO A 25 -44.34 -21.89 42.43
N SER A 26 -43.74 -22.06 41.26
CA SER A 26 -42.30 -22.23 41.16
C SER A 26 -41.62 -20.89 41.48
N VAL A 27 -40.71 -20.92 42.45
CA VAL A 27 -39.73 -19.86 42.66
C VAL A 27 -38.91 -19.78 41.37
N SER A 28 -39.19 -18.76 40.54
CA SER A 28 -38.41 -18.50 39.34
C SER A 28 -37.00 -18.11 39.77
N GLN A 29 -36.07 -19.07 39.75
CA GLN A 29 -34.71 -18.75 39.41
C GLN A 29 -34.75 -18.00 38.06
N PRO A 30 -34.02 -16.91 37.87
CA PRO A 30 -33.87 -16.34 36.54
C PRO A 30 -33.13 -17.38 35.69
N GLN A 31 -33.90 -18.20 34.98
CA GLN A 31 -33.43 -19.00 33.86
C GLN A 31 -32.86 -18.01 32.85
N SER A 32 -31.53 -17.95 32.76
CA SER A 32 -30.88 -17.42 31.58
C SER A 32 -31.40 -18.24 30.39
N HIS A 33 -32.03 -17.56 29.43
CA HIS A 33 -32.34 -18.19 28.15
C HIS A 33 -31.02 -18.65 27.52
N PRO A 34 -30.89 -19.94 27.15
CA PRO A 34 -29.83 -20.39 26.26
C PRO A 34 -30.13 -19.77 24.88
N GLY A 35 -29.38 -18.73 24.52
CA GLY A 35 -29.53 -18.07 23.22
C GLY A 35 -28.86 -16.71 23.10
N ASP A 36 -28.63 -16.01 24.21
CA ASP A 36 -28.25 -14.60 24.13
C ASP A 36 -26.78 -14.28 24.44
N PHE A 37 -26.06 -15.10 25.21
CA PHE A 37 -24.62 -14.88 25.43
C PHE A 37 -23.86 -15.26 24.16
N VAL A 38 -23.46 -14.24 23.40
CA VAL A 38 -22.85 -14.43 22.08
C VAL A 38 -21.47 -13.78 22.06
N LEU A 39 -20.46 -14.54 21.63
CA LEU A 39 -19.15 -14.06 21.23
C LEU A 39 -19.11 -13.89 19.72
N GLN A 40 -18.58 -12.76 19.27
CA GLN A 40 -18.47 -12.39 17.87
C GLN A 40 -17.13 -11.67 17.64
N SER A 41 -16.83 -11.43 16.38
CA SER A 41 -15.70 -10.60 15.94
C SER A 41 -16.17 -9.71 14.81
N SER A 42 -15.56 -8.53 14.69
CA SER A 42 -15.77 -7.62 13.54
C SER A 42 -15.09 -8.11 12.26
N THR A 43 -14.16 -9.07 12.35
CA THR A 43 -13.34 -9.55 11.23
C THR A 43 -13.46 -11.05 10.98
N MET A 44 -14.11 -11.80 11.89
CA MET A 44 -14.28 -13.24 11.82
C MET A 44 -15.74 -13.65 12.01
N VAL A 45 -16.19 -14.60 11.19
CA VAL A 45 -17.55 -15.17 11.25
C VAL A 45 -17.46 -16.63 11.68
N ASP A 46 -18.43 -17.10 12.47
CA ASP A 46 -18.44 -18.50 12.94
C ASP A 46 -18.50 -19.50 11.77
N GLY A 47 -17.58 -20.47 11.78
CA GLY A 47 -17.35 -21.41 10.69
C GLY A 47 -16.60 -20.84 9.47
N GLY A 48 -16.27 -19.54 9.45
CA GLY A 48 -15.54 -18.88 8.37
C GLY A 48 -14.02 -19.08 8.43
N ASP A 49 -13.28 -18.44 7.54
CA ASP A 49 -11.81 -18.46 7.51
C ASP A 49 -11.20 -17.44 8.50
N MET A 50 -10.09 -17.80 9.14
CA MET A 50 -9.28 -16.88 9.96
C MET A 50 -8.42 -15.96 9.06
N PRO A 51 -8.49 -14.62 9.21
CA PRO A 51 -7.58 -13.70 8.54
C PRO A 51 -6.10 -13.94 8.86
N ILE A 52 -5.22 -13.78 7.87
CA ILE A 52 -3.77 -14.06 8.00
C ILE A 52 -3.07 -13.16 9.00
N ILE A 53 -3.58 -11.96 9.22
CA ILE A 53 -3.02 -11.01 10.19
C ILE A 53 -2.99 -11.59 11.60
N TYR A 54 -3.87 -12.57 11.90
CA TYR A 54 -3.89 -13.27 13.19
C TYR A 54 -3.04 -14.55 13.21
N THR A 55 -2.39 -14.87 12.10
CA THR A 55 -1.58 -16.10 11.92
C THR A 55 -0.11 -15.73 11.79
N CYS A 56 0.77 -16.74 11.87
CA CYS A 56 2.22 -16.49 11.80
C CYS A 56 2.69 -16.02 10.42
N ASP A 57 1.84 -16.17 9.40
CA ASP A 57 2.12 -15.72 8.04
C ASP A 57 1.68 -14.27 7.80
N GLY A 58 1.12 -13.59 8.82
CA GLY A 58 0.79 -12.16 8.82
C GLY A 58 1.31 -11.47 10.08
N ASP A 59 0.63 -10.40 10.49
CA ASP A 59 1.10 -9.48 11.56
C ASP A 59 1.16 -10.12 12.96
N SER A 60 0.70 -11.35 13.12
CA SER A 60 0.77 -12.13 14.37
C SER A 60 0.08 -11.45 15.56
N VAL A 61 -0.94 -10.62 15.29
CA VAL A 61 -1.73 -9.92 16.32
C VAL A 61 -2.93 -10.76 16.76
N SER A 62 -3.43 -10.56 17.99
CA SER A 62 -4.65 -11.22 18.44
C SER A 62 -5.90 -10.57 17.83
N PRO A 63 -6.95 -11.34 17.50
CA PRO A 63 -8.13 -10.79 16.83
C PRO A 63 -9.02 -9.94 17.74
N PRO A 64 -9.79 -8.99 17.18
CA PRO A 64 -10.82 -8.30 17.91
C PRO A 64 -11.98 -9.26 18.22
N LEU A 65 -12.41 -9.26 19.48
CA LEU A 65 -13.51 -10.08 19.97
C LEU A 65 -14.47 -9.22 20.77
N HIS A 66 -15.78 -9.37 20.54
CA HIS A 66 -16.80 -8.68 21.32
C HIS A 66 -17.91 -9.64 21.73
N TRP A 67 -18.50 -9.40 22.89
CA TRP A 67 -19.56 -10.24 23.42
C TRP A 67 -20.68 -9.42 24.01
N ARG A 68 -21.89 -9.99 23.99
CA ARG A 68 -23.09 -9.37 24.56
C ARG A 68 -23.91 -10.37 25.36
N ASN A 69 -24.80 -9.83 26.19
CA ASN A 69 -25.71 -10.57 27.05
C ASN A 69 -24.99 -11.62 27.90
N ALA A 70 -23.87 -11.23 28.52
CA ALA A 70 -23.23 -12.04 29.54
C ALA A 70 -24.26 -12.40 30.63
N PRO A 71 -24.24 -13.64 31.15
CA PRO A 71 -25.14 -14.06 32.21
C PRO A 71 -25.16 -13.08 33.39
N LYS A 72 -26.34 -12.84 33.95
CA LYS A 72 -26.47 -11.98 35.14
C LYS A 72 -25.61 -12.54 36.27
N GLY A 73 -24.83 -11.68 36.92
CA GLY A 73 -23.90 -12.06 37.99
C GLY A 73 -22.45 -12.26 37.54
N THR A 74 -22.15 -12.04 36.25
CA THR A 74 -20.77 -12.04 35.74
C THR A 74 -19.94 -10.95 36.43
N LYS A 75 -18.80 -11.35 37.01
CA LYS A 75 -17.81 -10.48 37.67
C LYS A 75 -16.44 -10.50 36.98
N SER A 76 -16.19 -11.50 36.15
CA SER A 76 -14.96 -11.64 35.37
C SER A 76 -15.22 -12.51 34.14
N TYR A 77 -14.37 -12.40 33.12
CA TYR A 77 -14.33 -13.34 32.00
C TYR A 77 -12.99 -14.06 31.90
N ALA A 78 -13.04 -15.25 31.28
CA ALA A 78 -11.88 -15.97 30.79
C ALA A 78 -12.06 -16.32 29.31
N LEU A 79 -10.98 -16.26 28.54
CA LEU A 79 -10.95 -16.57 27.11
C LEU A 79 -9.91 -17.65 26.84
N ILE A 80 -10.30 -18.69 26.10
CA ILE A 80 -9.38 -19.73 25.61
C ILE A 80 -9.54 -19.90 24.11
N MET A 81 -8.44 -19.74 23.37
CA MET A 81 -8.33 -20.13 21.97
C MET A 81 -7.60 -21.48 21.86
N HIS A 82 -8.23 -22.47 21.22
CA HIS A 82 -7.64 -23.79 21.04
C HIS A 82 -7.99 -24.43 19.70
N HIS A 83 -7.24 -25.47 19.33
CA HIS A 83 -7.61 -26.39 18.26
C HIS A 83 -7.47 -27.84 18.73
N ASN A 84 -8.37 -28.71 18.25
CA ASN A 84 -8.29 -30.14 18.50
C ASN A 84 -7.60 -30.80 17.33
N ALA A 85 -6.43 -31.38 17.58
CA ALA A 85 -5.68 -32.17 16.62
C ALA A 85 -5.77 -33.67 16.98
N PRO A 86 -5.50 -34.59 16.03
CA PRO A 86 -5.52 -36.02 16.32
C PRO A 86 -4.62 -36.44 17.49
N GLU A 87 -3.50 -35.74 17.69
CA GLU A 87 -2.52 -35.98 18.75
C GLU A 87 -2.84 -35.31 20.09
N GLY A 88 -3.85 -34.44 20.15
CA GLY A 88 -4.23 -33.73 21.37
C GLY A 88 -4.76 -32.31 21.13
N VAL A 89 -5.10 -31.63 22.22
CA VAL A 89 -5.57 -30.23 22.19
C VAL A 89 -4.37 -29.31 22.30
N HIS A 90 -4.25 -28.33 21.40
CA HIS A 90 -3.28 -27.24 21.55
C HIS A 90 -4.00 -25.91 21.74
N TRP A 91 -3.48 -25.06 22.61
CA TRP A 91 -4.04 -23.74 22.91
C TRP A 91 -3.06 -22.63 22.61
N TYR A 92 -3.62 -21.54 22.12
CA TYR A 92 -2.89 -20.43 21.51
C TYR A 92 -3.02 -19.14 22.30
N TRP A 93 -4.10 -19.02 23.06
CA TRP A 93 -4.36 -17.83 23.84
C TRP A 93 -5.19 -18.19 25.06
N THR A 94 -4.73 -17.74 26.21
CA THR A 94 -5.36 -17.96 27.50
C THR A 94 -5.40 -16.62 28.20
N LEU A 95 -6.59 -16.07 28.42
CA LEU A 95 -6.79 -14.86 29.22
C LEU A 95 -7.75 -15.17 30.36
N TYR A 96 -7.53 -14.55 31.51
CA TYR A 96 -8.41 -14.66 32.67
C TYR A 96 -8.42 -13.34 33.42
N ASN A 97 -9.35 -13.17 34.38
CA ASN A 97 -9.51 -11.91 35.10
C ASN A 97 -9.82 -10.69 34.20
N ILE A 98 -10.47 -10.93 33.06
CA ILE A 98 -11.00 -9.84 32.23
C ILE A 98 -12.18 -9.20 32.99
N ASP A 99 -12.09 -7.90 33.28
CA ASP A 99 -13.11 -7.18 34.05
C ASP A 99 -14.52 -7.34 33.43
N ALA A 100 -15.54 -7.58 34.26
CA ALA A 100 -16.93 -7.78 33.81
C ALA A 100 -17.54 -6.60 33.03
N ALA A 101 -17.03 -5.38 33.22
CA ALA A 101 -17.45 -4.19 32.50
C ALA A 101 -16.95 -4.18 31.05
N LYS A 102 -15.99 -5.03 30.70
CA LYS A 102 -15.51 -5.18 29.32
C LYS A 102 -16.49 -6.02 28.53
N THR A 103 -16.77 -5.56 27.32
CA THR A 103 -17.60 -6.25 26.33
C THR A 103 -16.85 -6.51 25.03
N GLN A 104 -15.58 -6.09 24.96
CA GLN A 104 -14.73 -6.31 23.79
C GLN A 104 -13.25 -6.29 24.15
N ILE A 105 -12.46 -6.94 23.31
CA ILE A 105 -11.00 -6.89 23.21
C ILE A 105 -10.71 -6.36 21.79
N GLU A 106 -9.95 -5.28 21.68
CA GLU A 106 -9.51 -4.74 20.39
C GLU A 106 -8.39 -5.61 19.76
N GLU A 107 -8.14 -5.42 18.48
CA GLU A 107 -7.03 -6.09 17.79
C GLU A 107 -5.69 -5.79 18.51
N GLY A 108 -4.90 -6.84 18.76
CA GLY A 108 -3.63 -6.76 19.47
C GLY A 108 -3.71 -6.38 20.96
N GLN A 109 -4.92 -6.17 21.51
CA GLN A 109 -5.10 -5.81 22.91
C GLN A 109 -5.08 -7.06 23.82
N ILE A 110 -4.45 -6.92 24.99
CA ILE A 110 -4.53 -7.89 26.08
C ILE A 110 -5.39 -7.28 27.20
N LEU A 111 -6.41 -8.00 27.65
CA LEU A 111 -7.22 -7.65 28.81
C LEU A 111 -7.11 -8.74 29.87
N GLY A 112 -7.12 -8.32 31.15
CA GLY A 112 -6.90 -9.23 32.26
C GLY A 112 -5.47 -9.75 32.30
N ASP A 113 -5.31 -10.92 32.91
CA ASP A 113 -4.05 -11.64 33.01
C ASP A 113 -3.91 -12.63 31.85
N ILE A 114 -2.66 -12.88 31.44
CA ILE A 114 -2.34 -13.78 30.33
C ILE A 114 -1.67 -15.07 30.81
N GLY A 115 -2.26 -16.19 30.40
CA GLY A 115 -1.78 -17.54 30.69
C GLY A 115 -0.84 -18.08 29.61
N THR A 116 -0.23 -19.23 29.91
CA THR A 116 0.79 -19.87 29.07
C THR A 116 0.13 -20.61 27.89
N ASN A 117 0.67 -20.44 26.67
CA ASN A 117 0.22 -21.17 25.48
C ASN A 117 1.01 -22.49 25.27
N SER A 118 0.46 -23.46 24.53
CA SER A 118 1.13 -24.76 24.28
C SER A 118 2.08 -24.76 23.07
N VAL A 119 2.16 -23.66 22.31
CA VAL A 119 2.97 -23.59 21.08
C VAL A 119 4.43 -23.35 21.40
N ASN A 120 4.70 -22.43 22.32
CA ASN A 120 6.05 -22.05 22.72
C ASN A 120 6.22 -21.93 24.25
N ASN A 121 5.21 -22.29 25.03
CA ASN A 121 5.23 -22.25 26.50
C ASN A 121 5.53 -20.85 27.07
N THR A 122 4.95 -19.80 26.46
CA THR A 122 5.07 -18.42 26.94
C THR A 122 3.70 -17.76 27.16
N ASN A 123 3.68 -16.66 27.91
CA ASN A 123 2.46 -15.92 28.25
C ASN A 123 2.17 -14.84 27.19
N GLN A 124 1.77 -15.29 26.01
CA GLN A 124 1.44 -14.43 24.87
C GLN A 124 0.37 -15.10 23.99
N TYR A 125 -0.23 -14.31 23.11
CA TYR A 125 -0.93 -14.84 21.93
C TYR A 125 0.07 -15.58 21.05
N ALA A 126 -0.14 -16.86 20.82
CA ALA A 126 0.61 -17.63 19.84
C ALA A 126 -0.19 -17.67 18.52
N PRO A 127 0.28 -17.02 17.44
CA PRO A 127 -0.45 -17.02 16.19
C PRO A 127 -0.45 -18.43 15.56
N PRO A 128 -1.58 -18.92 15.02
CA PRO A 128 -1.63 -20.18 14.30
C PRO A 128 -0.57 -20.30 13.22
N CYS A 129 0.22 -21.38 13.30
CA CYS A 129 1.34 -21.62 12.40
C CYS A 129 1.43 -23.10 11.99
N SER A 130 0.35 -23.65 11.41
CA SER A 130 0.28 -25.07 11.05
C SER A 130 1.48 -25.48 10.19
N LYS A 131 2.20 -26.55 10.53
CA LYS A 131 3.38 -27.00 9.76
C LYS A 131 3.07 -28.08 8.72
N GLY A 132 1.82 -28.55 8.64
CA GLY A 132 1.37 -29.60 7.73
C GLY A 132 0.11 -29.20 6.94
N PRO A 133 -0.17 -29.88 5.81
CA PRO A 133 -1.34 -29.63 4.98
C PRO A 133 -2.63 -29.97 5.73
N GLY A 134 -3.74 -29.37 5.32
CA GLY A 134 -5.06 -29.61 5.89
C GLY A 134 -5.58 -28.46 6.73
N GLN A 135 -6.87 -28.20 6.58
CA GLN A 135 -7.62 -27.19 7.32
C GLN A 135 -7.80 -27.58 8.79
N LYS A 136 -7.52 -26.64 9.68
CA LYS A 136 -7.71 -26.76 11.13
C LYS A 136 -8.79 -25.81 11.60
N ARG A 137 -9.60 -26.24 12.57
CA ARG A 137 -10.62 -25.41 13.22
C ARG A 137 -10.11 -24.92 14.57
N TYR A 138 -10.06 -23.60 14.73
CA TYR A 138 -9.68 -22.90 15.94
C TYR A 138 -10.93 -22.36 16.63
N THR A 139 -11.09 -22.68 17.90
CA THR A 139 -12.27 -22.32 18.71
C THR A 139 -11.86 -21.37 19.82
N TYR A 140 -12.46 -20.19 19.83
CA TYR A 140 -12.43 -19.23 20.92
C TYR A 140 -13.62 -19.50 21.84
N THR A 141 -13.36 -19.81 23.11
CA THR A 141 -14.41 -19.95 24.12
C THR A 141 -14.27 -18.84 25.14
N LEU A 142 -15.32 -18.03 25.28
CA LEU A 142 -15.43 -17.03 26.34
C LEU A 142 -16.31 -17.59 27.46
N TYR A 143 -15.80 -17.55 28.68
CA TYR A 143 -16.48 -17.97 29.89
C TYR A 143 -16.83 -16.73 30.73
N ALA A 144 -18.10 -16.62 31.11
CA ALA A 144 -18.56 -15.62 32.06
C ALA A 144 -18.51 -16.21 33.48
N LEU A 145 -17.79 -15.57 34.39
CA LEU A 145 -17.46 -16.10 35.71
C LEU A 145 -18.14 -15.31 36.83
N SER A 146 -18.57 -16.00 37.88
CA SER A 146 -19.20 -15.40 39.07
C SER A 146 -18.20 -14.70 40.02
N SER A 147 -16.89 -14.88 39.80
CA SER A 147 -15.79 -14.20 40.50
C SER A 147 -14.52 -14.15 39.64
N PRO A 148 -13.59 -13.22 39.90
CA PRO A 148 -12.19 -13.35 39.47
C PRO A 148 -11.54 -14.60 40.09
N ILE A 149 -10.38 -14.98 39.56
CA ILE A 149 -9.59 -16.13 39.97
C ILE A 149 -8.25 -15.61 40.49
N GLU A 150 -7.78 -16.16 41.60
CA GLU A 150 -6.42 -15.90 42.10
C GLU A 150 -5.62 -17.19 41.99
N PHE A 151 -4.43 -17.09 41.38
CA PHE A 151 -3.45 -18.16 41.32
C PHE A 151 -2.26 -17.80 42.21
N ALA A 152 -1.49 -18.79 42.65
CA ALA A 152 -0.22 -18.51 43.33
C ALA A 152 0.76 -17.84 42.35
N SER A 153 1.64 -16.97 42.85
CA SER A 153 2.53 -16.15 42.00
C SER A 153 3.53 -16.97 41.17
N ASP A 154 3.77 -18.22 41.53
CA ASP A 154 4.66 -19.18 40.86
C ASP A 154 3.91 -20.24 40.03
N GLU A 155 2.57 -20.19 40.02
CA GLU A 155 1.74 -21.17 39.33
C GLU A 155 1.67 -20.86 37.82
N THR A 156 1.96 -21.87 37.00
CA THR A 156 1.81 -21.76 35.55
C THR A 156 0.33 -21.96 35.18
N VAL A 157 -0.29 -20.90 34.68
CA VAL A 157 -1.70 -20.92 34.28
C VAL A 157 -1.80 -21.30 32.81
N ASP A 158 -1.84 -22.60 32.54
CA ASP A 158 -2.15 -23.14 31.22
C ASP A 158 -3.66 -23.38 31.02
N ARG A 159 -4.05 -23.99 29.90
CA ARG A 159 -5.46 -24.29 29.59
C ARG A 159 -6.12 -25.15 30.66
N GLU A 160 -5.48 -26.22 31.12
CA GLU A 160 -6.11 -27.18 32.03
C GLU A 160 -6.20 -26.59 33.44
N THR A 161 -5.16 -25.89 33.89
CA THR A 161 -5.17 -25.15 35.16
C THR A 161 -6.31 -24.12 35.16
N LEU A 162 -6.46 -23.35 34.08
CA LEU A 162 -7.53 -22.36 33.98
C LEU A 162 -8.92 -23.02 33.92
N LEU A 163 -9.10 -24.08 33.10
CA LEU A 163 -10.38 -24.80 33.01
C LEU A 163 -10.79 -25.44 34.34
N GLY A 164 -9.82 -25.97 35.09
CA GLY A 164 -10.03 -26.49 36.43
C GLY A 164 -10.51 -25.41 37.40
N ALA A 165 -9.85 -24.25 37.38
CA ALA A 165 -10.17 -23.13 38.26
C ALA A 165 -11.54 -22.49 37.96
N ILE A 166 -11.96 -22.45 36.69
CA ILE A 166 -13.24 -21.80 36.31
C ILE A 166 -14.45 -22.72 36.35
N LYS A 167 -14.25 -24.03 36.48
CA LYS A 167 -15.30 -25.05 36.32
C LYS A 167 -16.55 -24.78 37.15
N ASP A 168 -16.36 -24.46 38.43
CA ASP A 168 -17.47 -24.32 39.39
C ASP A 168 -17.98 -22.86 39.52
N ILE A 169 -17.31 -21.91 38.87
CA ILE A 169 -17.67 -20.48 38.89
C ILE A 169 -18.19 -19.97 37.55
N THR A 170 -18.22 -20.80 36.50
CA THR A 170 -18.73 -20.45 35.16
C THR A 170 -20.26 -20.34 35.19
N LEU A 171 -20.76 -19.13 34.89
CA LEU A 171 -22.19 -18.82 34.78
C LEU A 171 -22.75 -19.08 33.36
N GLY A 172 -21.87 -19.10 32.37
CA GLY A 172 -22.20 -19.41 30.98
C GLY A 172 -20.97 -19.30 30.10
N SER A 173 -21.05 -19.89 28.91
CA SER A 173 -19.99 -19.79 27.90
C SER A 173 -20.57 -19.62 26.52
N THR A 174 -19.75 -19.10 25.62
CA THR A 174 -20.10 -18.90 24.22
C THR A 174 -18.85 -19.10 23.37
N GLN A 175 -19.04 -19.44 22.09
CA GLN A 175 -17.93 -19.84 21.22
C GLN A 175 -18.00 -19.14 19.87
N LEU A 176 -16.82 -18.92 19.31
CA LEU A 176 -16.60 -18.55 17.93
C LEU A 176 -15.56 -19.50 17.34
N SER A 177 -15.89 -20.17 16.24
CA SER A 177 -14.95 -21.04 15.54
C SER A 177 -14.57 -20.48 14.18
N VAL A 178 -13.30 -20.61 13.81
CA VAL A 178 -12.80 -20.26 12.47
C VAL A 178 -11.86 -21.32 11.94
N ASN A 179 -11.73 -21.38 10.63
CA ASN A 179 -10.91 -22.33 9.90
C ASN A 179 -9.61 -21.67 9.43
N PHE A 180 -8.50 -22.39 9.53
CA PHE A 180 -7.23 -21.98 8.94
C PHE A 180 -6.50 -23.19 8.37
N GLU A 181 -6.19 -23.13 7.08
CA GLU A 181 -5.31 -24.08 6.39
C GLU A 181 -4.06 -23.34 5.92
N ARG A 182 -2.90 -23.85 6.31
CA ARG A 182 -1.61 -23.36 5.80
C ARG A 182 -1.19 -24.25 4.63
N SER A 183 -1.60 -23.91 3.41
CA SER A 183 -1.13 -24.59 2.20
C SER A 183 -0.04 -23.77 1.49
N SER A 184 0.88 -24.42 0.78
CA SER A 184 1.87 -23.73 -0.06
C SER A 184 1.26 -22.89 -1.19
N LYS A 185 -0.05 -23.07 -1.47
CA LYS A 185 -0.87 -22.23 -2.35
C LYS A 185 -1.64 -21.12 -1.61
N ARG A 186 -1.79 -21.15 -0.27
CA ARG A 186 -2.49 -20.13 0.55
C ARG A 186 -1.58 -19.04 1.12
N LEU A 187 -0.25 -19.18 1.01
CA LEU A 187 0.69 -18.08 1.29
C LEU A 187 0.55 -16.92 0.29
N GLN A 188 -0.16 -17.12 -0.82
CA GLN A 188 -0.46 -16.11 -1.82
C GLN A 188 -1.85 -15.45 -1.65
N GLN A 189 -2.70 -15.90 -0.71
CA GLN A 189 -4.15 -15.69 -0.78
C GLN A 189 -4.83 -14.84 0.31
N VAL A 190 -4.11 -14.30 1.31
CA VAL A 190 -4.79 -13.74 2.49
C VAL A 190 -4.70 -12.23 2.76
N ALA A 191 -3.88 -11.46 2.04
CA ALA A 191 -3.79 -10.01 2.30
C ALA A 191 -4.90 -9.08 1.67
N LYS A 192 -6.00 -9.58 1.08
CA LYS A 192 -7.24 -8.76 0.82
C LYS A 192 -8.34 -9.16 1.78
N LYS A 193 -8.59 -8.33 2.78
CA LYS A 193 -9.90 -7.71 3.12
C LYS A 193 -9.84 -7.15 4.55
N HIS A 194 -9.88 -5.82 4.70
CA HIS A 194 -10.97 -5.09 5.40
C HIS A 194 -10.73 -3.55 5.42
N LYS A 195 -11.74 -2.79 5.00
CA LYS A 195 -12.05 -1.39 5.38
C LYS A 195 -13.38 -1.43 6.15
N PRO A 196 -13.57 -0.64 7.22
CA PRO A 196 -14.91 -0.21 7.64
C PRO A 196 -15.07 1.32 7.77
N ASN A 197 -16.31 1.77 7.58
CA ASN A 197 -16.77 3.17 7.63
C ASN A 197 -17.48 3.52 8.95
N HIS A 198 -17.13 4.71 9.45
CA HIS A 198 -17.87 5.79 10.15
C HIS A 198 -18.86 5.57 11.34
N PRO A 199 -18.88 6.49 12.35
CA PRO A 199 -19.64 6.36 13.61
C PRO A 199 -20.83 7.35 13.77
N PRO A 200 -21.68 7.16 14.82
CA PRO A 200 -22.15 8.31 15.61
C PRO A 200 -22.19 8.12 17.16
N GLN A 201 -21.54 9.08 17.85
CA GLN A 201 -21.86 9.89 19.05
C GLN A 201 -22.45 9.36 20.41
N VAL A 202 -21.67 9.63 21.48
CA VAL A 202 -21.92 10.36 22.78
C VAL A 202 -22.43 9.66 24.08
N ALA A 203 -21.47 9.46 25.03
CA ALA A 203 -21.36 9.85 26.48
C ALA A 203 -22.35 9.37 27.60
N PRO A 204 -22.08 9.63 28.92
CA PRO A 204 -20.85 9.41 29.76
C PRO A 204 -21.13 8.79 31.17
N ALA A 205 -20.11 8.38 31.96
CA ALA A 205 -19.93 8.73 33.40
C ALA A 205 -18.81 7.99 34.19
N ASN A 206 -17.91 8.78 34.80
CA ASN A 206 -17.28 8.74 36.15
C ASN A 206 -16.63 7.44 36.68
N THR A 207 -15.33 7.39 37.03
CA THR A 207 -14.68 8.15 38.12
C THR A 207 -13.15 7.99 38.06
N ALA A 208 -12.39 9.09 38.02
CA ALA A 208 -10.95 9.12 38.40
C ALA A 208 -10.53 10.57 38.72
N LYS A 209 -11.06 11.13 39.81
CA LYS A 209 -10.58 12.40 40.35
C LYS A 209 -9.37 12.09 41.22
N GLN A 210 -8.15 12.24 40.70
CA GLN A 210 -6.99 12.90 41.35
C GLN A 210 -5.78 13.02 40.39
N ASN A 211 -5.68 12.26 39.29
CA ASN A 211 -4.64 12.42 38.23
C ASN A 211 -5.13 13.05 36.90
N ALA A 212 -6.44 13.27 36.72
CA ALA A 212 -7.04 13.73 35.46
C ALA A 212 -6.76 15.21 35.12
N ASN A 213 -6.23 16.01 36.05
CA ASN A 213 -6.11 17.46 35.87
C ASN A 213 -4.90 17.90 35.02
N SER A 214 -3.80 17.13 34.98
CA SER A 214 -2.63 17.49 34.15
C SER A 214 -2.73 16.92 32.73
N HIS A 215 -3.17 15.66 32.58
CA HIS A 215 -3.34 15.00 31.28
C HIS A 215 -4.43 15.67 30.42
N SER A 216 -5.56 16.07 31.03
CA SER A 216 -6.58 16.84 30.32
C SER A 216 -6.06 18.22 29.86
N SER A 217 -5.20 18.87 30.65
CA SER A 217 -4.65 20.19 30.28
C SER A 217 -3.71 20.14 29.07
N ARG A 218 -2.89 19.08 28.92
CA ARG A 218 -1.94 18.98 27.79
C ARG A 218 -2.62 18.54 26.51
N CYS A 219 -3.57 17.62 26.59
CA CYS A 219 -4.42 17.27 25.45
C CYS A 219 -5.11 18.51 24.87
N GLU A 220 -5.70 19.35 25.72
CA GLU A 220 -6.33 20.60 25.28
C GLU A 220 -5.31 21.58 24.69
N LYS A 221 -4.08 21.66 25.21
CA LYS A 221 -3.01 22.48 24.59
C LYS A 221 -2.64 21.99 23.19
N ILE A 222 -2.55 20.67 22.96
CA ILE A 222 -2.30 20.11 21.63
C ILE A 222 -3.46 20.47 20.70
N LYS A 223 -4.69 20.27 21.15
CA LYS A 223 -5.90 20.61 20.39
C LYS A 223 -5.97 22.10 20.04
N HIS A 224 -5.71 22.99 21.02
CA HIS A 224 -5.69 24.43 20.80
C HIS A 224 -4.56 24.85 19.86
N SER A 225 -3.37 24.22 19.93
CA SER A 225 -2.29 24.56 18.98
C SER A 225 -2.70 24.38 17.52
N VAL A 226 -3.56 23.39 17.21
CA VAL A 226 -4.11 23.15 15.87
C VAL A 226 -5.21 24.16 15.52
N SER A 227 -6.15 24.41 16.43
CA SER A 227 -7.29 25.32 16.15
C SER A 227 -6.88 26.79 16.11
N ASP A 228 -5.96 27.20 16.99
CA ASP A 228 -5.46 28.57 17.04
C ASP A 228 -4.60 28.88 15.80
N ALA A 229 -3.91 27.86 15.28
CA ALA A 229 -3.21 27.91 14.00
C ALA A 229 -4.16 27.97 12.79
N GLY A 230 -5.41 27.51 12.93
CA GLY A 230 -6.40 27.55 11.87
C GLY A 230 -6.48 26.28 11.01
N PHE A 231 -5.96 25.15 11.48
CA PHE A 231 -5.93 23.88 10.75
C PHE A 231 -7.01 22.88 11.19
N GLU A 232 -7.97 23.30 12.01
CA GLU A 232 -9.03 22.44 12.60
C GLU A 232 -9.97 21.75 11.59
N GLN A 233 -9.95 22.20 10.32
CA GLN A 233 -10.74 21.59 9.24
C GLN A 233 -10.03 20.42 8.56
N SER A 234 -8.69 20.42 8.56
CA SER A 234 -7.86 19.40 7.89
C SER A 234 -7.12 18.50 8.87
N VAL A 235 -7.05 18.90 10.15
CA VAL A 235 -6.35 18.19 11.22
C VAL A 235 -7.28 17.99 12.40
N SER A 236 -7.31 16.76 12.92
CA SER A 236 -8.09 16.44 14.13
C SER A 236 -7.17 15.97 15.25
N VAL A 237 -7.54 16.30 16.49
CA VAL A 237 -6.83 15.86 17.69
C VAL A 237 -7.76 15.03 18.55
N SER A 238 -7.34 13.82 18.91
CA SER A 238 -7.97 13.01 19.95
C SER A 238 -6.95 12.63 21.01
N CYS A 239 -7.37 12.22 22.19
CA CYS A 239 -6.44 11.78 23.23
C CYS A 239 -6.94 10.53 23.93
N ASP A 240 -6.00 9.70 24.38
CA ASP A 240 -6.23 8.65 25.36
C ASP A 240 -5.53 8.99 26.69
N GLY A 241 -5.30 8.00 27.57
CA GLY A 241 -4.64 8.22 28.86
C GLY A 241 -3.15 8.59 28.75
N GLU A 242 -2.49 8.28 27.64
CA GLU A 242 -1.04 8.36 27.47
C GLU A 242 -0.63 9.30 26.30
N TYR A 243 -1.40 9.35 25.22
CA TYR A 243 -1.07 10.08 23.99
C TYR A 243 -2.20 11.01 23.53
N GLY A 244 -1.81 12.15 22.97
CA GLY A 244 -2.63 12.93 22.04
C GLY A 244 -2.29 12.53 20.61
N TYR A 245 -3.27 12.22 19.78
CA TYR A 245 -3.10 11.83 18.39
C TYR A 245 -3.49 12.98 17.47
N ILE A 246 -2.52 13.54 16.77
CA ILE A 246 -2.74 14.51 15.69
C ILE A 246 -2.95 13.71 14.40
N ARG A 247 -4.16 13.74 13.84
CA ARG A 247 -4.52 13.01 12.61
C ARG A 247 -4.71 13.95 11.43
N SER A 248 -4.16 13.59 10.29
CA SER A 248 -4.17 14.38 9.05
C SER A 248 -4.03 13.47 7.83
N ASN A 249 -4.08 14.06 6.63
CA ASN A 249 -3.71 13.39 5.39
C ASN A 249 -2.25 13.67 4.96
N THR A 250 -1.42 14.24 5.85
CA THR A 250 -0.04 14.69 5.62
C THR A 250 0.18 15.69 4.47
N TYR A 251 -0.88 16.20 3.83
CA TYR A 251 -0.76 17.03 2.62
C TYR A 251 -1.05 18.50 2.96
N PRO A 252 -0.06 19.40 2.84
CA PRO A 252 -0.25 20.81 3.20
C PRO A 252 -1.13 21.56 2.19
N ASN A 253 -1.74 22.65 2.67
CA ASN A 253 -2.45 23.63 1.83
C ASN A 253 -1.58 24.87 1.57
N HIS A 254 -0.38 24.65 1.06
CA HIS A 254 0.51 25.70 0.54
C HIS A 254 1.31 25.14 -0.64
N GLU A 255 2.09 25.99 -1.28
CA GLU A 255 3.00 25.58 -2.35
C GLU A 255 3.96 24.49 -1.86
N ILE A 256 4.27 23.51 -2.71
CA ILE A 256 5.20 22.41 -2.40
C ILE A 256 6.08 22.12 -3.61
N MET A 257 7.26 21.58 -3.36
CA MET A 257 8.28 21.18 -4.35
C MET A 257 8.94 22.36 -5.10
N THR A 258 8.37 23.56 -5.11
CA THR A 258 8.97 24.74 -5.75
C THR A 258 10.25 25.18 -5.05
N GLY A 259 11.34 25.36 -5.81
CA GLY A 259 12.63 25.82 -5.29
C GLY A 259 13.64 24.71 -5.06
N ILE A 260 13.24 23.45 -5.17
CA ILE A 260 14.15 22.29 -5.13
C ILE A 260 15.13 22.38 -6.31
N THR A 261 16.42 22.25 -6.02
CA THR A 261 17.48 22.28 -7.04
C THR A 261 18.14 20.93 -7.27
N ALA A 262 17.97 19.94 -6.39
CA ALA A 262 18.62 18.63 -6.48
C ALA A 262 17.60 17.47 -6.41
N THR A 263 16.52 17.57 -7.20
CA THR A 263 15.33 16.69 -7.22
C THR A 263 15.54 15.24 -6.74
N ASN A 264 14.51 14.68 -6.09
CA ASN A 264 14.48 13.30 -5.62
C ASN A 264 13.46 12.41 -6.39
N GLU A 265 12.93 12.90 -7.52
CA GLU A 265 12.01 12.20 -8.44
C GLU A 265 10.72 11.63 -7.81
N GLN A 266 10.39 12.06 -6.59
CA GLN A 266 9.18 11.67 -5.86
C GLN A 266 8.15 12.78 -5.93
N ILE A 267 6.87 12.42 -5.92
CA ILE A 267 5.77 13.39 -6.01
C ILE A 267 4.84 13.22 -4.81
N PRO A 268 4.52 14.29 -4.08
CA PRO A 268 3.75 14.13 -2.85
C PRO A 268 2.30 13.76 -3.16
N VAL A 269 1.75 12.78 -2.43
CA VAL A 269 0.33 12.42 -2.41
C VAL A 269 -0.21 12.25 -0.98
N PRO A 270 -1.49 12.53 -0.70
CA PRO A 270 -2.04 12.49 0.66
C PRO A 270 -2.04 11.09 1.32
N SER A 271 -1.66 10.99 2.59
CA SER A 271 -1.71 9.77 3.41
C SER A 271 -2.88 9.80 4.39
N LEU A 272 -4.02 9.21 4.01
CA LEU A 272 -5.32 9.41 4.67
C LEU A 272 -5.42 8.91 6.13
N ASN A 273 -4.52 8.04 6.58
CA ASN A 273 -4.61 7.37 7.89
C ASN A 273 -3.46 7.75 8.83
N TYR A 274 -2.79 8.87 8.58
CA TYR A 274 -1.68 9.29 9.42
C TYR A 274 -2.16 9.75 10.79
N ALA A 275 -1.57 9.21 11.86
CA ALA A 275 -1.88 9.53 13.25
C ALA A 275 -0.59 9.66 14.05
N ALA A 276 -0.21 10.88 14.41
CA ALA A 276 0.99 11.20 15.16
C ALA A 276 0.73 11.14 16.68
N PRO A 277 1.33 10.18 17.42
CA PRO A 277 1.16 10.06 18.86
C PRO A 277 2.11 11.01 19.61
N ILE A 278 1.54 11.94 20.37
CA ILE A 278 2.26 12.93 21.18
C ILE A 278 2.12 12.55 22.65
N LYS A 279 3.23 12.24 23.31
CA LYS A 279 3.24 11.86 24.74
C LYS A 279 2.58 12.95 25.60
N LEU A 280 1.55 12.62 26.37
CA LEU A 280 0.87 13.58 27.25
C LEU A 280 1.65 13.87 28.55
N SER A 281 2.51 12.93 28.95
CA SER A 281 3.33 13.02 30.17
C SER A 281 4.79 12.73 29.83
N PRO A 282 5.49 13.69 29.19
CA PRO A 282 6.88 13.52 28.79
C PRO A 282 7.79 13.43 30.01
N LYS A 283 8.86 12.66 29.86
CA LYS A 283 9.95 12.54 30.82
C LYS A 283 11.25 12.58 30.04
N LYS A 284 12.27 13.26 30.57
CA LYS A 284 13.60 13.25 29.96
C LYS A 284 14.16 11.83 29.94
N ALA A 285 14.64 11.40 28.79
CA ALA A 285 15.36 10.15 28.66
C ALA A 285 16.81 10.31 29.15
N GLN A 286 17.44 9.18 29.51
CA GLN A 286 18.88 9.16 29.84
C GLN A 286 19.75 9.34 28.59
N THR A 287 19.24 8.91 27.44
CA THR A 287 19.90 8.98 26.14
C THR A 287 18.96 9.65 25.14
N LYS A 288 19.51 10.50 24.29
CA LYS A 288 18.77 11.11 23.17
C LYS A 288 18.42 10.02 22.15
N THR A 289 17.28 10.16 21.49
CA THR A 289 16.81 9.23 20.47
C THR A 289 16.89 9.89 19.09
N THR A 290 17.54 9.22 18.15
CA THR A 290 17.47 9.48 16.70
C THR A 290 16.75 8.32 16.04
N ILE A 291 16.04 8.59 14.96
CA ILE A 291 15.33 7.56 14.19
C ILE A 291 15.34 7.95 12.72
N ASP A 292 15.50 6.96 11.84
CA ASP A 292 15.30 7.11 10.39
C ASP A 292 13.78 7.13 10.08
N ALA A 293 13.12 8.16 10.59
CA ALA A 293 11.68 8.43 10.51
C ALA A 293 11.37 9.86 11.02
N ALA A 294 10.11 10.28 10.93
CA ALA A 294 9.66 11.52 11.54
C ALA A 294 9.97 11.54 13.05
N LEU A 295 10.38 12.69 13.57
CA LEU A 295 10.58 12.96 15.00
C LEU A 295 9.37 13.68 15.62
N GLY A 296 8.49 14.21 14.78
CA GLY A 296 7.29 14.91 15.23
C GLY A 296 6.32 15.21 14.10
N VAL A 297 5.39 16.12 14.38
CA VAL A 297 4.36 16.56 13.45
C VAL A 297 4.10 18.06 13.62
N ALA A 298 3.97 18.78 12.52
CA ALA A 298 3.54 20.17 12.50
C ALA A 298 2.04 20.31 12.81
N VAL A 299 1.60 21.50 13.23
CA VAL A 299 0.17 21.74 13.54
C VAL A 299 -0.76 21.65 12.32
N ASN A 300 -0.22 21.75 11.10
CA ASN A 300 -0.96 21.44 9.86
C ASN A 300 -1.00 19.92 9.55
N GLY A 301 -0.45 19.08 10.42
CA GLY A 301 -0.47 17.64 10.31
C GLY A 301 0.62 17.05 9.40
N VAL A 302 1.58 17.83 8.93
CA VAL A 302 2.71 17.35 8.12
C VAL A 302 3.81 16.79 9.03
N PRO A 303 4.41 15.63 8.72
CA PRO A 303 5.52 15.06 9.49
C PRO A 303 6.75 15.97 9.52
N ILE A 304 7.51 15.90 10.61
CA ILE A 304 8.78 16.63 10.79
C ILE A 304 9.90 15.62 10.97
N TYR A 305 10.91 15.68 10.11
CA TYR A 305 12.12 14.88 10.13
C TYR A 305 13.29 15.75 10.61
N ASP A 306 14.43 15.10 10.91
CA ASP A 306 15.69 15.80 11.15
C ASP A 306 16.26 16.40 9.84
N TYR A 307 17.44 17.02 9.90
CA TYR A 307 18.02 17.68 8.72
C TYR A 307 18.52 16.71 7.63
N SER A 308 18.62 15.41 7.93
CA SER A 308 19.32 14.43 7.12
C SER A 308 18.45 13.83 6.00
N SER A 309 19.10 13.40 4.92
CA SER A 309 18.44 12.78 3.77
C SER A 309 18.21 11.28 3.94
N GLN A 310 18.87 10.63 4.91
CA GLN A 310 18.78 9.19 5.19
C GLN A 310 19.48 8.80 6.49
N GLY A 311 18.95 7.77 7.15
CA GLY A 311 19.65 7.05 8.22
C GLY A 311 19.60 7.75 9.57
N GLU A 312 20.07 7.06 10.60
CA GLU A 312 20.17 7.64 11.93
C GLU A 312 21.42 8.52 12.07
N LEU A 313 21.23 9.69 12.68
CA LEU A 313 22.29 10.67 12.89
C LEU A 313 23.27 10.29 14.00
N ASP A 314 24.55 10.61 13.82
CA ASP A 314 25.42 10.92 14.95
C ASP A 314 25.09 12.32 15.44
N VAL A 315 24.35 12.40 16.54
CA VAL A 315 23.88 13.66 17.13
C VAL A 315 25.03 14.65 17.38
N ASN A 316 26.26 14.18 17.64
CA ASN A 316 27.39 15.05 17.97
C ASN A 316 28.25 15.43 16.76
N HIS A 317 27.92 14.94 15.56
CA HIS A 317 28.70 15.19 14.35
C HIS A 317 27.78 15.64 13.21
N TYR A 318 27.88 16.91 12.84
CA TYR A 318 27.21 17.42 11.65
C TYR A 318 27.85 16.87 10.38
N ASP A 319 27.02 16.37 9.46
CA ASP A 319 27.46 15.88 8.16
C ASP A 319 26.72 16.59 7.01
N ALA A 320 27.43 17.49 6.32
CA ALA A 320 26.91 18.22 5.18
C ALA A 320 26.57 17.33 3.97
N GLN A 321 27.10 16.10 3.89
CA GLN A 321 26.77 15.17 2.80
C GLN A 321 25.38 14.55 2.92
N HIS A 322 24.77 14.65 4.10
CA HIS A 322 23.42 14.20 4.37
C HIS A 322 22.46 15.37 4.58
N ASP A 323 22.93 16.62 4.63
CA ASP A 323 22.10 17.80 4.91
C ASP A 323 21.20 18.16 3.72
N THR A 324 19.89 17.92 3.87
CA THR A 324 18.88 18.16 2.83
C THR A 324 18.83 19.62 2.35
N VAL A 325 19.13 20.60 3.21
CA VAL A 325 19.24 22.02 2.85
C VAL A 325 20.50 22.26 2.03
N ALA A 326 21.65 21.77 2.51
CA ALA A 326 22.94 21.93 1.82
C ALA A 326 22.96 21.23 0.45
N LEU A 327 22.27 20.09 0.35
CA LEU A 327 22.10 19.32 -0.88
C LEU A 327 21.10 19.97 -1.84
N GLY A 328 20.32 20.97 -1.41
CA GLY A 328 19.34 21.65 -2.26
C GLY A 328 18.10 20.80 -2.57
N GLN A 329 17.73 19.90 -1.65
CA GLN A 329 16.62 18.95 -1.77
C GLN A 329 15.29 19.49 -1.24
N LEU A 330 15.31 20.59 -0.49
CA LEU A 330 14.10 21.18 0.08
C LEU A 330 13.52 22.26 -0.83
N ASP A 331 12.20 22.37 -0.79
CA ASP A 331 11.46 23.46 -1.39
C ASP A 331 11.55 24.75 -0.56
N ASN A 332 10.96 25.83 -1.09
CA ASN A 332 10.92 27.14 -0.42
C ASN A 332 10.19 27.12 0.95
N CYS A 333 9.46 26.04 1.24
CA CYS A 333 8.66 25.85 2.43
C CYS A 333 9.34 24.95 3.46
N GLY A 334 10.59 24.51 3.21
CA GLY A 334 11.40 23.72 4.13
C GLY A 334 11.10 22.23 4.12
N GLY A 335 10.47 21.71 3.07
CA GLY A 335 10.13 20.29 2.95
C GLY A 335 10.31 19.73 1.55
N HIS A 336 10.03 18.44 1.40
CA HIS A 336 10.01 17.73 0.11
C HIS A 336 9.15 16.47 0.20
N ALA A 337 8.99 15.76 -0.91
CA ALA A 337 8.29 14.47 -0.97
C ALA A 337 9.27 13.30 -0.79
N GLY A 338 9.14 12.48 0.25
CA GLY A 338 10.04 11.35 0.47
C GLY A 338 9.60 10.03 -0.18
N ARG A 339 10.26 8.93 0.19
CA ARG A 339 10.01 7.57 -0.34
C ARG A 339 8.57 7.09 -0.20
N GLY A 340 7.85 7.63 0.78
CA GLY A 340 6.44 7.38 0.97
C GLY A 340 5.57 7.98 -0.13
N ASP A 341 6.09 8.87 -0.98
CA ASP A 341 5.33 9.90 -1.70
C ASP A 341 4.53 10.76 -0.71
N ASP A 342 5.10 11.05 0.44
CA ASP A 342 4.56 11.93 1.46
C ASP A 342 5.40 13.20 1.54
N TYR A 343 4.73 14.33 1.67
CA TYR A 343 5.41 15.59 1.93
C TYR A 343 5.76 15.69 3.42
N HIS A 344 6.99 16.11 3.75
CA HIS A 344 7.43 16.35 5.12
C HIS A 344 8.50 17.44 5.21
N TYR A 345 8.67 18.02 6.41
CA TYR A 345 9.65 19.08 6.66
C TYR A 345 10.96 18.54 7.22
N HIS A 346 12.07 19.12 6.76
CA HIS A 346 13.42 18.96 7.33
C HIS A 346 14.00 20.28 7.85
N ALA A 347 13.30 21.40 7.59
CA ALA A 347 13.67 22.74 8.05
C ALA A 347 12.43 23.49 8.52
N SER A 348 12.59 24.77 8.89
CA SER A 348 11.47 25.59 9.36
C SER A 348 10.29 25.58 8.36
N PRO A 349 9.07 25.22 8.79
CA PRO A 349 7.86 25.16 7.94
C PRO A 349 7.35 26.56 7.52
N THR A 350 8.16 27.36 6.84
CA THR A 350 7.93 28.80 6.62
C THR A 350 6.57 29.10 5.99
N CYS A 351 6.19 28.35 4.95
CA CYS A 351 4.89 28.54 4.28
C CYS A 351 3.71 28.20 5.17
N MET A 352 3.81 27.14 5.98
CA MET A 352 2.77 26.79 6.95
C MET A 352 2.64 27.89 8.01
N ILE A 353 3.76 28.35 8.58
CA ILE A 353 3.78 29.44 9.56
C ILE A 353 3.11 30.70 9.00
N ASN A 354 3.43 31.07 7.75
CA ASN A 354 2.83 32.23 7.08
C ASN A 354 1.31 32.13 6.86
N THR A 355 0.75 30.92 6.91
CA THR A 355 -0.71 30.69 6.80
C THR A 355 -1.41 30.56 8.15
N MET A 356 -0.67 30.46 9.26
CA MET A 356 -1.27 30.31 10.59
C MET A 356 -2.12 31.54 10.96
N LYS A 357 -3.26 31.33 11.64
CA LYS A 357 -4.08 32.45 12.14
C LYS A 357 -3.42 33.16 13.34
N ASN A 358 -2.62 32.45 14.13
CA ASN A 358 -1.95 32.93 15.33
C ASN A 358 -0.43 33.15 15.12
N GLN A 359 -0.02 33.81 14.03
CA GLN A 359 1.38 34.14 13.69
C GLN A 359 2.11 34.99 14.75
N LYS A 360 2.48 34.37 15.86
CA LYS A 360 3.18 34.99 16.99
C LYS A 360 4.35 34.09 17.40
N SER A 361 5.31 34.68 18.09
CA SER A 361 6.49 33.98 18.59
C SER A 361 6.18 32.87 19.60
N ASP A 362 5.07 33.00 20.34
CA ASP A 362 4.56 32.00 21.30
C ASP A 362 3.64 30.94 20.65
N ALA A 363 3.49 30.95 19.33
CA ALA A 363 2.71 29.94 18.64
C ALA A 363 3.48 28.61 18.59
N ILE A 364 2.85 27.55 19.07
CA ILE A 364 3.35 26.18 18.87
C ILE A 364 3.11 25.83 17.40
N ILE A 365 4.20 25.54 16.67
CA ILE A 365 4.15 25.19 15.24
C ILE A 365 4.16 23.67 15.02
N GLY A 366 4.45 22.89 16.06
CA GLY A 366 4.43 21.44 16.00
C GLY A 366 4.67 20.78 17.35
N TRP A 367 4.69 19.46 17.36
CA TRP A 367 4.95 18.64 18.54
C TRP A 367 5.88 17.50 18.17
N ALA A 368 6.91 17.29 19.00
CA ALA A 368 7.77 16.12 18.93
C ALA A 368 7.07 14.91 19.56
N TYR A 369 7.43 13.69 19.12
CA TYR A 369 6.79 12.46 19.60
C TYR A 369 7.05 12.15 21.08
N ASP A 370 8.16 12.66 21.63
CA ASP A 370 8.44 12.60 23.05
C ASP A 370 7.56 13.53 23.90
N GLY A 371 6.70 14.35 23.26
CA GLY A 371 5.67 15.16 23.89
C GLY A 371 5.99 16.65 24.03
N TYR A 372 7.21 17.10 23.71
CA TYR A 372 7.58 18.51 23.83
C TYR A 372 7.17 19.35 22.60
N PRO A 373 6.75 20.61 22.79
CA PRO A 373 6.34 21.48 21.69
C PRO A 373 7.52 21.97 20.86
N LEU A 374 7.26 22.30 19.60
CA LEU A 374 8.16 22.98 18.68
C LEU A 374 7.67 24.42 18.45
N TYR A 375 8.58 25.38 18.57
CA TYR A 375 8.37 26.79 18.27
C TYR A 375 9.22 27.24 17.06
N GLY A 376 8.96 28.45 16.56
CA GLY A 376 9.77 29.07 15.50
C GLY A 376 11.16 29.51 15.96
N ASN A 377 11.81 30.34 15.14
CA ASN A 377 13.19 30.84 15.35
C ASN A 377 13.35 31.83 16.51
N GLN A 378 12.27 32.17 17.21
CA GLN A 378 12.26 33.12 18.32
C GLN A 378 11.75 32.43 19.58
N LYS A 379 12.10 32.98 20.73
CA LYS A 379 11.55 32.57 22.01
C LYS A 379 10.06 32.94 22.08
N PRO A 380 9.25 32.29 22.92
CA PRO A 380 7.84 32.64 23.05
C PRO A 380 7.58 34.12 23.36
N ASP A 381 8.47 34.79 24.09
CA ASP A 381 8.39 36.23 24.39
C ASP A 381 8.74 37.18 23.21
N GLY A 382 9.13 36.63 22.06
CA GLY A 382 9.51 37.36 20.85
C GLY A 382 10.98 37.76 20.77
N SER A 383 11.79 37.44 21.78
CA SER A 383 13.23 37.68 21.72
C SER A 383 13.94 36.67 20.82
N ASP A 384 15.06 37.12 20.23
CA ASP A 384 15.90 36.27 19.40
C ASP A 384 16.62 35.20 20.25
N ILE A 385 16.85 34.05 19.64
CA ILE A 385 17.62 32.95 20.23
C ILE A 385 19.09 33.17 19.89
N ALA A 386 19.96 33.27 20.90
CA ALA A 386 21.38 33.52 20.67
C ALA A 386 22.07 32.28 20.07
N ASN A 387 23.14 32.51 19.31
CA ASN A 387 23.94 31.40 18.77
C ASN A 387 24.51 30.56 19.92
N GLY A 388 24.35 29.24 19.83
CA GLY A 388 24.75 28.28 20.86
C GLY A 388 23.83 28.20 22.08
N GLU A 389 22.68 28.89 22.07
CA GLU A 389 21.69 28.79 23.14
C GLU A 389 20.87 27.49 23.06
N LEU A 390 20.58 27.02 21.84
CA LEU A 390 19.92 25.74 21.63
C LEU A 390 20.90 24.59 21.82
N ASP A 391 20.40 23.50 22.40
CA ASP A 391 21.14 22.27 22.54
C ASP A 391 21.28 21.52 21.21
N VAL A 392 21.95 20.38 21.26
CA VAL A 392 22.21 19.55 20.07
C VAL A 392 20.94 18.98 19.41
N CYS A 393 19.82 18.88 20.12
CA CYS A 393 18.54 18.49 19.54
C CYS A 393 17.73 19.69 19.02
N ASN A 394 18.33 20.88 18.98
CA ASN A 394 17.73 22.16 18.59
C ASN A 394 16.63 22.63 19.55
N GLY A 395 16.82 22.44 20.86
CA GLY A 395 15.86 22.91 21.86
C GLY A 395 16.52 23.47 23.12
N GLN A 396 15.68 23.78 24.11
CA GLN A 396 16.09 24.36 25.38
C GLN A 396 15.04 24.10 26.48
N GLU A 397 15.40 24.34 27.74
CA GLU A 397 14.45 24.23 28.86
C GLU A 397 13.26 25.17 28.69
N ASP A 398 12.09 24.72 29.17
CA ASP A 398 10.84 25.47 29.11
C ASP A 398 10.13 25.46 30.47
N GLU A 399 9.71 26.63 30.95
CA GLU A 399 9.05 26.75 32.26
C GLU A 399 7.66 26.07 32.30
N THR A 400 6.99 25.96 31.16
CA THR A 400 5.63 25.43 31.04
C THR A 400 5.60 23.92 30.76
N PHE A 401 6.50 23.44 29.91
CA PHE A 401 6.53 22.09 29.38
C PHE A 401 7.73 21.28 29.88
N GLY A 402 8.66 21.91 30.59
CA GLY A 402 9.95 21.34 31.00
C GLY A 402 11.02 21.48 29.92
N TYR A 403 10.65 21.35 28.66
CA TYR A 403 11.54 21.49 27.51
C TYR A 403 10.74 21.92 26.27
N ARG A 404 11.38 22.58 25.31
CA ARG A 404 10.81 22.92 24.01
C ARG A 404 11.87 22.85 22.91
N TYR A 405 11.45 22.47 21.71
CA TYR A 405 12.24 22.54 20.49
C TYR A 405 12.02 23.87 19.78
N HIS A 406 12.97 24.25 18.93
CA HIS A 406 12.89 25.41 18.06
C HIS A 406 13.30 25.05 16.64
N THR A 407 12.82 25.84 15.67
CA THR A 407 13.48 25.93 14.36
C THR A 407 14.66 26.90 14.44
N SER A 408 15.56 26.83 13.48
CA SER A 408 16.73 27.71 13.38
C SER A 408 17.11 27.95 11.92
N THR A 409 17.92 28.98 11.66
CA THR A 409 18.40 29.33 10.31
C THR A 409 19.72 28.65 9.94
N THR A 410 20.32 27.95 10.88
CA THR A 410 21.56 27.16 10.73
C THR A 410 21.29 25.71 11.11
N PRO A 411 22.11 24.74 10.67
CA PRO A 411 21.95 23.35 11.08
C PRO A 411 21.79 23.22 12.61
N PRO A 412 20.85 22.38 13.07
CA PRO A 412 20.06 21.41 12.30
C PRO A 412 18.73 21.93 11.74
N TYR A 413 18.47 23.24 11.76
CA TYR A 413 17.28 23.94 11.22
C TYR A 413 15.93 23.61 11.89
N ILE A 414 15.74 22.40 12.41
CA ILE A 414 14.57 21.89 13.11
C ILE A 414 15.01 20.82 14.13
N ILE A 415 14.08 20.02 14.66
CA ILE A 415 14.33 18.95 15.63
C ILE A 415 15.35 17.95 15.04
N GLN A 416 16.49 17.75 15.72
CA GLN A 416 17.50 16.78 15.31
C GLN A 416 17.38 15.43 16.05
N CYS A 417 16.90 15.45 17.29
CA CYS A 417 16.77 14.27 18.13
C CYS A 417 15.71 14.50 19.22
N LEU A 418 15.24 13.40 19.82
CA LEU A 418 14.29 13.44 20.93
C LEU A 418 15.02 13.35 22.27
N VAL A 419 14.75 14.30 23.16
CA VAL A 419 15.31 14.36 24.52
C VAL A 419 14.48 13.60 25.54
N GLY A 420 13.21 13.32 25.24
CA GLY A 420 12.30 12.58 26.10
C GLY A 420 12.18 11.10 25.78
N GLU A 421 11.57 10.35 26.70
CA GLU A 421 11.21 8.94 26.51
C GLU A 421 10.18 8.80 25.37
N VAL A 422 10.50 7.97 24.38
CA VAL A 422 9.63 7.70 23.23
C VAL A 422 9.51 6.19 23.01
N ASP A 423 8.31 5.75 22.65
CA ASP A 423 8.05 4.37 22.21
C ASP A 423 8.14 4.32 20.68
N THR A 424 9.33 4.00 20.16
CA THR A 424 9.60 4.00 18.71
C THR A 424 8.77 2.98 17.94
N SER A 425 8.20 1.97 18.62
CA SER A 425 7.35 0.94 18.01
C SER A 425 5.97 1.46 17.59
N LYS A 426 5.53 2.60 18.13
CA LYS A 426 4.21 3.20 17.86
C LYS A 426 4.24 4.36 16.86
N LEU A 427 5.43 4.77 16.42
CA LEU A 427 5.56 5.95 15.57
C LEU A 427 5.00 5.67 14.18
N PRO A 428 4.19 6.59 13.63
CA PRO A 428 3.57 6.37 12.33
C PRO A 428 4.63 6.44 11.24
N ARG A 429 4.51 5.54 10.27
CA ARG A 429 5.27 5.60 9.02
C ARG A 429 4.29 5.74 7.87
N VAL A 430 4.61 6.59 6.90
CA VAL A 430 3.87 6.62 5.64
C VAL A 430 4.43 5.53 4.74
N ALA A 431 3.60 4.52 4.44
CA ALA A 431 4.01 3.45 3.55
C ALA A 431 4.24 3.99 2.12
N PRO A 432 5.34 3.58 1.46
CA PRO A 432 5.53 3.81 0.02
C PRO A 432 4.34 3.30 -0.77
N LEU A 433 4.02 3.98 -1.87
CA LEU A 433 3.06 3.41 -2.81
C LEU A 433 3.66 2.14 -3.43
N SER A 434 2.84 1.09 -3.50
CA SER A 434 3.17 -0.19 -4.12
C SER A 434 2.38 -0.36 -5.40
N GLY A 435 2.99 -0.89 -6.45
CA GLY A 435 2.35 -1.06 -7.76
C GLY A 435 2.86 -2.30 -8.48
N ASP A 436 2.27 -2.54 -9.64
CA ASP A 436 2.37 -3.80 -10.38
C ASP A 436 3.74 -3.97 -11.06
N THR A 437 4.50 -2.89 -11.13
CA THR A 437 5.84 -2.83 -11.73
C THR A 437 6.92 -3.03 -10.66
N GLN A 438 7.37 -4.26 -10.48
CA GLN A 438 8.51 -4.57 -9.60
C GLN A 438 9.77 -3.83 -10.08
N GLY A 439 10.47 -3.13 -9.18
CA GLY A 439 11.79 -2.54 -9.44
C GLY A 439 11.82 -1.07 -9.86
N ILE A 440 10.73 -0.46 -10.35
CA ILE A 440 10.73 0.96 -10.81
C ILE A 440 11.17 1.95 -9.71
N ARG A 441 10.88 1.62 -8.45
CA ARG A 441 11.25 2.44 -7.29
C ARG A 441 12.50 1.96 -6.56
N ALA A 442 13.12 0.86 -6.99
CA ALA A 442 14.27 0.27 -6.29
C ALA A 442 15.58 1.04 -6.53
N GLU A 443 15.67 1.79 -7.64
CA GLU A 443 16.88 2.52 -8.05
C GLU A 443 16.62 4.02 -8.35
N LEU A 444 15.79 4.69 -7.55
CA LEU A 444 15.70 6.16 -7.61
C LEU A 444 16.96 6.77 -7.01
N LYS A 445 18.02 6.90 -7.81
CA LYS A 445 19.20 7.68 -7.45
C LYS A 445 18.98 9.11 -7.90
N PRO A 446 18.91 10.09 -6.99
CA PRO A 446 18.83 11.50 -7.36
C PRO A 446 19.91 11.84 -8.39
N PRO A 447 19.57 12.61 -9.44
CA PRO A 447 20.54 13.01 -10.45
C PRO A 447 21.73 13.71 -9.80
N GLN A 448 22.93 13.37 -10.26
CA GLN A 448 24.15 13.99 -9.75
C GLN A 448 24.28 15.41 -10.32
N GLY A 449 23.85 16.41 -9.56
CA GLY A 449 23.92 17.82 -9.94
C GLY A 449 22.60 18.56 -9.70
N LYS A 450 22.52 19.79 -10.21
CA LYS A 450 21.29 20.59 -10.10
C LYS A 450 20.36 20.38 -11.29
N VAL A 451 19.07 20.48 -11.05
CA VAL A 451 18.00 20.57 -12.06
C VAL A 451 17.52 22.00 -12.20
N ASP A 452 17.02 22.32 -13.40
CA ASP A 452 16.48 23.63 -13.74
C ASP A 452 14.95 23.58 -13.86
N ASN A 453 14.29 24.72 -13.65
CA ASN A 453 12.84 24.90 -13.89
C ASN A 453 11.94 23.85 -13.23
N LEU A 454 12.30 23.35 -12.03
CA LEU A 454 11.46 22.40 -11.32
C LEU A 454 10.13 23.05 -10.93
N THR A 455 9.03 22.48 -11.39
CA THR A 455 7.67 22.93 -11.11
C THR A 455 6.81 21.77 -10.66
N HIS A 456 5.85 22.06 -9.78
CA HIS A 456 4.83 21.11 -9.36
C HIS A 456 3.44 21.74 -9.52
N THR A 457 2.54 21.05 -10.20
CA THR A 457 1.19 21.52 -10.50
C THR A 457 0.15 20.48 -10.12
N ILE A 458 -1.00 20.93 -9.63
CA ILE A 458 -2.17 20.09 -9.38
C ILE A 458 -3.29 20.54 -10.31
N ALA A 459 -3.76 19.63 -11.16
CA ALA A 459 -4.89 19.87 -12.06
C ALA A 459 -6.24 19.66 -11.33
N PRO A 460 -7.36 20.20 -11.87
CA PRO A 460 -8.68 20.11 -11.23
C PRO A 460 -9.20 18.68 -11.01
N ASP A 461 -8.73 17.72 -11.81
CA ASP A 461 -9.01 16.28 -11.67
C ASP A 461 -8.21 15.61 -10.54
N GLY A 462 -7.36 16.37 -9.85
CA GLY A 462 -6.47 15.89 -8.80
C GLY A 462 -5.17 15.29 -9.31
N SER A 463 -4.89 15.35 -10.62
CA SER A 463 -3.61 14.94 -11.21
C SER A 463 -2.50 15.87 -10.76
N ARG A 464 -1.38 15.30 -10.32
CA ARG A 464 -0.20 16.03 -9.85
C ARG A 464 0.92 15.80 -10.83
N THR A 465 1.57 16.86 -11.28
CA THR A 465 2.72 16.74 -12.17
C THR A 465 3.89 17.52 -11.63
N MET A 466 5.03 16.86 -11.51
CA MET A 466 6.34 17.48 -11.35
C MET A 466 7.05 17.50 -12.72
N ARG A 467 7.59 18.65 -13.14
CA ARG A 467 8.43 18.79 -14.35
C ARG A 467 9.74 19.46 -13.98
N TYR A 468 10.82 19.09 -14.66
CA TYR A 468 12.13 19.73 -14.50
C TYR A 468 13.01 19.50 -15.74
N GLU A 469 14.06 20.29 -15.84
CA GLU A 469 15.09 20.19 -16.87
C GLU A 469 16.41 19.71 -16.27
N TYR A 470 17.13 18.89 -17.01
CA TYR A 470 18.47 18.46 -16.64
C TYR A 470 19.31 18.23 -17.89
N GLN A 471 20.46 18.91 -17.96
CA GLN A 471 21.40 18.84 -19.09
C GLN A 471 20.72 19.12 -20.46
N GLY A 472 19.77 20.06 -20.48
CA GLY A 472 19.02 20.44 -21.70
C GLY A 472 17.93 19.46 -22.14
N LYS A 473 17.60 18.46 -21.31
CA LYS A 473 16.48 17.53 -21.54
C LYS A 473 15.36 17.77 -20.53
N HIS A 474 14.11 17.55 -20.96
CA HIS A 474 12.93 17.67 -20.11
C HIS A 474 12.53 16.32 -19.51
N TYR A 475 12.17 16.37 -18.23
CA TYR A 475 11.74 15.23 -17.43
C TYR A 475 10.46 15.57 -16.68
N PHE A 476 9.67 14.55 -16.35
CA PHE A 476 8.43 14.73 -15.60
C PHE A 476 7.98 13.46 -14.89
N THR A 477 7.16 13.64 -13.86
CA THR A 477 6.39 12.59 -13.22
C THR A 477 4.97 13.11 -13.01
N THR A 478 3.97 12.41 -13.52
CA THR A 478 2.55 12.74 -13.36
C THR A 478 1.84 11.61 -12.64
N TYR A 479 1.16 11.90 -11.52
CA TYR A 479 0.29 10.96 -10.79
C TYR A 479 -1.16 11.45 -10.87
N SER A 480 -2.00 10.69 -11.56
CA SER A 480 -3.44 10.93 -11.70
C SER A 480 -4.21 9.99 -10.77
N PRO A 481 -5.14 10.47 -9.94
CA PRO A 481 -5.99 9.60 -9.14
C PRO A 481 -6.65 8.53 -10.02
N SER A 482 -6.53 7.26 -9.62
CA SER A 482 -7.19 6.17 -10.34
C SER A 482 -8.70 6.23 -10.10
N ASN A 483 -9.48 6.11 -11.17
CA ASN A 483 -10.94 5.99 -11.10
C ASN A 483 -11.38 4.61 -10.58
N ASP A 484 -10.49 3.62 -10.66
CA ASP A 484 -10.79 2.22 -10.40
C ASP A 484 -10.60 1.83 -8.93
N GLU A 485 -9.64 2.47 -8.23
CA GLU A 485 -9.32 2.13 -6.85
C GLU A 485 -8.90 3.37 -6.02
N SER A 486 -9.65 3.62 -4.95
CA SER A 486 -9.36 4.71 -3.99
C SER A 486 -8.02 4.48 -3.28
N GLY A 487 -7.12 5.45 -3.38
CA GLY A 487 -5.76 5.37 -2.85
C GLY A 487 -4.72 4.94 -3.88
N CYS A 488 -5.14 4.71 -5.13
CA CYS A 488 -4.27 4.44 -6.27
C CYS A 488 -4.10 5.66 -7.17
N TYR A 489 -2.94 5.73 -7.81
CA TYR A 489 -2.55 6.75 -8.76
C TYR A 489 -2.01 6.07 -10.01
N ASN A 490 -2.63 6.35 -11.14
CA ASN A 490 -2.04 6.04 -12.44
C ASN A 490 -0.90 7.02 -12.66
N PHE A 491 0.29 6.51 -12.96
CA PHE A 491 1.45 7.34 -13.19
C PHE A 491 1.89 7.31 -14.65
N THR A 492 2.47 8.42 -15.08
CA THR A 492 3.27 8.52 -16.31
C THR A 492 4.51 9.33 -15.97
N GLN A 493 5.68 8.78 -16.25
CA GLN A 493 6.94 9.42 -15.87
C GLN A 493 8.02 9.22 -16.92
N LYS A 494 8.88 10.23 -17.02
CA LYS A 494 10.15 10.24 -17.74
C LYS A 494 11.15 10.87 -16.79
N THR A 495 11.99 10.05 -16.15
CA THR A 495 12.89 10.51 -15.08
C THR A 495 14.36 10.32 -15.45
N ILE A 496 15.28 10.91 -14.72
CA ILE A 496 16.71 10.69 -14.93
C ILE A 496 17.10 9.29 -14.45
N SER A 497 16.56 8.85 -13.30
CA SER A 497 16.88 7.52 -12.74
C SER A 497 16.52 6.37 -13.69
N ASN A 498 15.51 6.53 -14.54
CA ASN A 498 15.11 5.51 -15.51
C ASN A 498 15.74 5.70 -16.91
N GLY A 499 16.76 6.56 -17.03
CA GLY A 499 17.42 6.84 -18.30
C GLY A 499 16.61 7.71 -19.26
N GLY A 500 15.52 8.35 -18.82
CA GLY A 500 14.62 9.13 -19.65
C GLY A 500 13.61 8.29 -20.44
N VAL A 501 13.40 7.02 -20.04
CA VAL A 501 12.41 6.14 -20.66
C VAL A 501 11.02 6.53 -20.16
N LEU A 502 10.06 6.66 -21.08
CA LEU A 502 8.67 6.85 -20.69
C LEU A 502 8.13 5.58 -20.03
N GLN A 503 7.60 5.72 -18.82
CA GLN A 503 7.03 4.62 -18.04
C GLN A 503 5.63 5.00 -17.56
N THR A 504 4.74 4.02 -17.57
CA THR A 504 3.38 4.14 -17.05
C THR A 504 3.08 2.99 -16.12
N GLY A 505 2.06 3.16 -15.28
CA GLY A 505 1.56 2.09 -14.43
C GLY A 505 0.63 2.64 -13.37
N THR A 506 0.41 1.86 -12.32
CA THR A 506 -0.41 2.27 -11.19
C THR A 506 0.33 2.01 -9.88
N PHE A 507 0.39 3.04 -9.05
CA PHE A 507 0.92 2.98 -7.69
C PHE A 507 -0.21 3.18 -6.69
N CYS A 508 -0.29 2.31 -5.69
CA CYS A 508 -1.36 2.31 -4.71
C CYS A 508 -0.82 2.41 -3.28
N ARG A 509 -1.47 3.23 -2.46
CA ARG A 509 -1.27 3.26 -1.02
C ARG A 509 -2.22 2.26 -0.38
N ASN A 510 -1.68 1.30 0.36
CA ASN A 510 -2.46 0.27 1.07
C ASN A 510 -3.34 -0.60 0.15
N ALA A 511 -2.90 -0.85 -1.09
CA ALA A 511 -3.54 -1.87 -1.93
C ALA A 511 -3.49 -3.21 -1.19
N GLN A 512 -4.68 -3.70 -0.86
CA GLN A 512 -4.90 -5.02 -0.29
C GLN A 512 -4.32 -6.09 -1.26
N PRO A 513 -3.62 -7.17 -0.84
CA PRO A 513 -3.18 -8.24 -1.78
C PRO A 513 -4.07 -9.45 -2.26
N ASN A 514 -5.34 -9.74 -1.90
CA ASN A 514 -6.21 -10.87 -2.42
C ASN A 514 -7.71 -10.76 -2.98
N ASN A 515 -7.99 -9.95 -3.98
CA ASN A 515 -9.24 -9.70 -4.72
C ASN A 515 -8.96 -9.30 -6.18
N ARG A 516 -7.75 -8.86 -6.54
CA ARG A 516 -7.16 -9.28 -7.80
C ARG A 516 -7.03 -10.81 -7.78
N LYS A 517 -7.90 -11.51 -8.53
CA LYS A 517 -7.50 -12.67 -9.33
C LYS A 517 -6.18 -12.32 -10.05
N PRO A 518 -5.41 -13.25 -10.64
CA PRO A 518 -4.60 -12.84 -11.77
C PRO A 518 -5.58 -12.19 -12.76
N MET A 519 -5.65 -10.86 -12.74
CA MET A 519 -6.26 -10.12 -13.81
C MET A 519 -5.29 -10.43 -14.94
N ARG A 520 -5.73 -11.32 -15.85
CA ARG A 520 -5.45 -11.09 -17.27
C ARG A 520 -5.50 -9.59 -17.46
N VAL A 521 -4.48 -9.02 -18.08
CA VAL A 521 -4.42 -7.62 -18.47
C VAL A 521 -5.80 -7.24 -19.01
N ASN A 522 -6.65 -6.72 -18.14
CA ASN A 522 -7.89 -6.13 -18.57
C ASN A 522 -7.41 -4.76 -18.93
N GLN A 523 -7.30 -4.63 -20.25
CA GLN A 523 -7.38 -3.43 -21.05
C GLN A 523 -7.75 -2.19 -20.25
N PRO A 524 -7.24 -1.03 -20.67
CA PRO A 524 -7.75 0.23 -20.18
C PRO A 524 -9.26 0.21 -20.12
N SER A 525 -9.82 0.88 -19.13
CA SER A 525 -11.21 1.30 -19.12
C SER A 525 -11.51 2.33 -20.22
N THR A 526 -10.96 2.14 -21.41
CA THR A 526 -11.55 2.61 -22.65
C THR A 526 -12.61 1.58 -23.02
N SER A 527 -13.86 1.85 -22.65
CA SER A 527 -14.98 1.12 -23.26
C SER A 527 -14.90 1.35 -24.77
N PHE A 528 -14.39 0.36 -25.49
CA PHE A 528 -14.53 0.29 -26.93
C PHE A 528 -16.00 -0.04 -27.19
N SER A 529 -16.72 0.90 -27.79
CA SER A 529 -18.10 0.74 -28.22
C SER A 529 -18.14 0.90 -29.73
N GLY A 530 -18.84 -0.01 -30.40
CA GLY A 530 -19.07 0.02 -31.84
C GLY A 530 -19.94 -1.15 -32.25
N GLU A 531 -20.36 -1.16 -33.50
CA GLU A 531 -21.28 -2.18 -34.04
C GLU A 531 -20.61 -3.52 -34.32
N ASN A 532 -19.27 -3.55 -34.43
CA ASN A 532 -18.53 -4.76 -34.80
C ASN A 532 -17.88 -5.39 -33.58
N HIS A 533 -18.20 -6.65 -33.31
CA HIS A 533 -17.58 -7.44 -32.26
C HIS A 533 -16.37 -8.19 -32.83
N LEU A 534 -15.18 -7.90 -32.31
CA LEU A 534 -13.91 -8.35 -32.86
C LEU A 534 -13.06 -9.01 -31.79
N LYS A 535 -12.18 -9.92 -32.20
CA LYS A 535 -11.18 -10.58 -31.37
C LYS A 535 -9.81 -10.40 -31.98
N LEU A 536 -8.87 -9.83 -31.23
CA LEU A 536 -7.45 -9.76 -31.56
C LEU A 536 -6.72 -10.93 -30.91
N GLU A 537 -5.86 -11.59 -31.67
CA GLU A 537 -4.94 -12.63 -31.22
C GLU A 537 -3.53 -12.29 -31.71
N ALA A 538 -2.55 -12.30 -30.82
CA ALA A 538 -1.18 -11.90 -31.10
C ALA A 538 -0.16 -12.81 -30.41
N TRP A 539 0.99 -12.99 -31.03
CA TRP A 539 2.20 -13.54 -30.42
C TRP A 539 3.37 -12.60 -30.71
N ALA A 540 4.15 -12.31 -29.68
CA ALA A 540 5.36 -11.50 -29.78
C ALA A 540 6.53 -12.28 -29.19
N ASP A 541 7.69 -12.14 -29.80
CA ASP A 541 8.93 -12.50 -29.15
C ASP A 541 9.25 -11.43 -28.07
N ASN A 542 8.86 -11.75 -26.84
CA ASN A 542 8.94 -10.97 -25.60
C ASN A 542 7.79 -10.03 -25.25
N TRP A 543 7.49 -8.99 -26.03
CA TRP A 543 6.49 -8.01 -25.61
C TRP A 543 5.88 -7.19 -26.74
N PHE A 544 4.59 -6.86 -26.60
CA PHE A 544 3.92 -5.87 -27.41
C PHE A 544 2.85 -5.10 -26.63
N ALA A 545 2.45 -3.95 -27.17
CA ALA A 545 1.23 -3.24 -26.79
C ALA A 545 0.50 -2.76 -28.04
N ALA A 546 -0.80 -2.97 -28.10
CA ALA A 546 -1.68 -2.59 -29.18
C ALA A 546 -2.67 -1.51 -28.76
N TYR A 547 -2.98 -0.58 -29.64
CA TYR A 547 -3.85 0.58 -29.40
C TYR A 547 -4.81 0.76 -30.57
N ILE A 548 -6.02 1.22 -30.30
CA ILE A 548 -6.94 1.76 -31.34
C ILE A 548 -6.93 3.27 -31.20
N GLY A 549 -6.32 3.96 -32.15
CA GLY A 549 -5.92 5.35 -31.96
C GLY A 549 -4.96 5.48 -30.78
N ASP A 550 -5.25 6.39 -29.85
CA ASP A 550 -4.48 6.62 -28.62
C ASP A 550 -4.96 5.79 -27.41
N LYS A 551 -5.98 4.96 -27.60
CA LYS A 551 -6.56 4.11 -26.56
C LYS A 551 -5.86 2.76 -26.56
N LEU A 552 -5.19 2.42 -25.46
CA LEU A 552 -4.60 1.09 -25.31
C LEU A 552 -5.70 0.03 -25.43
N LEU A 553 -5.46 -0.96 -26.29
CA LEU A 553 -6.30 -2.12 -26.48
C LEU A 553 -5.76 -3.22 -25.57
N ILE A 554 -4.60 -3.78 -25.86
CA ILE A 554 -4.01 -4.88 -25.09
C ILE A 554 -2.52 -4.65 -24.93
N GLU A 555 -1.96 -5.08 -23.81
CA GLU A 555 -0.53 -5.15 -23.55
C GLU A 555 -0.19 -6.57 -23.14
N ASP A 556 1.00 -7.04 -23.54
CA ASP A 556 1.52 -8.34 -23.12
C ASP A 556 1.49 -8.47 -21.59
N SER A 557 0.96 -9.59 -21.09
CA SER A 557 0.76 -9.82 -19.66
C SER A 557 2.04 -10.05 -18.88
N VAL A 558 3.14 -10.35 -19.58
CA VAL A 558 4.45 -10.52 -18.98
C VAL A 558 5.32 -9.30 -19.30
N PRO A 559 5.94 -8.68 -18.29
CA PRO A 559 6.80 -7.52 -18.52
C PRO A 559 7.96 -7.85 -19.45
N ILE A 560 8.33 -6.91 -20.33
CA ILE A 560 9.51 -7.00 -21.22
C ILE A 560 10.81 -7.31 -20.47
N THR A 561 10.91 -7.03 -19.18
CA THR A 561 12.09 -7.36 -18.35
C THR A 561 12.19 -8.84 -17.97
N THR A 562 11.19 -9.65 -18.31
CA THR A 562 11.19 -11.09 -18.04
C THR A 562 11.96 -11.79 -19.14
N GLU A 563 13.12 -12.36 -18.80
CA GLU A 563 13.91 -13.17 -19.73
C GLU A 563 13.05 -14.36 -20.22
N ARG A 564 12.94 -14.53 -21.55
CA ARG A 564 12.14 -15.58 -22.21
C ARG A 564 10.63 -15.50 -21.95
N SER A 565 10.09 -14.29 -22.03
CA SER A 565 8.65 -14.10 -22.18
C SER A 565 8.24 -14.52 -23.59
N PHE A 566 7.38 -15.54 -23.72
CA PHE A 566 6.77 -15.91 -24.99
C PHE A 566 5.29 -16.14 -24.72
N ASN A 567 4.45 -15.16 -25.07
CA ASN A 567 3.02 -15.22 -24.76
C ASN A 567 2.19 -15.06 -26.02
N ALA A 568 1.17 -15.90 -26.10
CA ALA A 568 0.02 -15.67 -26.93
C ALA A 568 -1.00 -14.86 -26.12
N GLU A 569 -1.37 -13.70 -26.64
CA GLU A 569 -2.33 -12.80 -26.03
C GLU A 569 -3.61 -12.73 -26.87
N SER A 570 -4.75 -12.63 -26.19
CA SER A 570 -6.04 -12.59 -26.87
C SER A 570 -7.05 -11.71 -26.16
N ILE A 571 -7.80 -10.93 -26.94
CA ILE A 571 -8.86 -10.08 -26.41
C ILE A 571 -10.02 -9.85 -27.37
N GLU A 572 -11.23 -9.74 -26.82
CA GLU A 572 -12.43 -9.31 -27.51
C GLU A 572 -12.72 -7.83 -27.23
N PHE A 573 -13.12 -7.08 -28.24
CA PHE A 573 -13.45 -5.65 -28.17
C PHE A 573 -14.53 -5.29 -29.20
N SER A 574 -15.09 -4.08 -29.13
CA SER A 574 -16.10 -3.63 -30.08
C SER A 574 -15.81 -2.24 -30.61
N THR A 575 -15.77 -2.07 -31.93
CA THR A 575 -15.39 -0.80 -32.56
C THR A 575 -16.05 -0.63 -33.93
N ASP A 576 -15.96 0.58 -34.47
CA ASP A 576 -16.46 0.93 -35.80
C ASP A 576 -15.30 1.04 -36.78
N TYR A 577 -15.56 0.76 -38.06
CA TYR A 577 -14.60 0.96 -39.13
C TYR A 577 -14.52 2.46 -39.55
N PRO A 578 -13.38 2.94 -40.07
CA PRO A 578 -12.09 2.23 -40.17
C PRO A 578 -11.38 2.11 -38.82
N ILE A 579 -10.65 1.01 -38.61
CA ILE A 579 -9.91 0.74 -37.38
C ILE A 579 -8.46 1.17 -37.58
N HIS A 580 -8.03 2.20 -36.85
CA HIS A 580 -6.63 2.62 -36.83
C HIS A 580 -5.90 1.88 -35.70
N LEU A 581 -5.19 0.81 -36.06
CA LEU A 581 -4.46 -0.02 -35.12
C LEU A 581 -2.99 0.39 -35.06
N ASN A 582 -2.51 0.67 -33.86
CA ASN A 582 -1.13 1.05 -33.59
C ASN A 582 -0.49 0.04 -32.64
N LEU A 583 0.76 -0.33 -32.87
CA LEU A 583 1.52 -1.27 -32.05
C LEU A 583 2.84 -0.68 -31.59
N ILE A 584 3.23 -1.00 -30.36
CA ILE A 584 4.63 -0.96 -29.91
C ILE A 584 5.06 -2.40 -29.75
N ILE A 585 6.17 -2.79 -30.38
CA ILE A 585 6.67 -4.16 -30.36
C ILE A 585 8.14 -4.14 -29.91
N LYS A 586 8.49 -5.01 -28.96
CA LYS A 586 9.81 -5.05 -28.33
C LYS A 586 10.33 -6.47 -28.21
N ASP A 587 11.59 -6.62 -28.58
CA ASP A 587 12.43 -7.78 -28.32
C ASP A 587 13.35 -7.44 -27.13
N PHE A 588 13.65 -8.45 -26.31
CA PHE A 588 14.37 -8.25 -25.06
C PHE A 588 15.83 -7.83 -25.33
N LYS A 589 16.30 -6.90 -24.51
CA LYS A 589 17.71 -6.55 -24.42
C LYS A 589 18.03 -6.18 -22.99
N GLN A 590 19.19 -6.60 -22.49
CA GLN A 590 19.60 -6.33 -21.11
C GLN A 590 20.01 -4.87 -20.92
N ASN A 591 20.52 -4.22 -21.98
CA ASN A 591 20.76 -2.77 -22.09
C ASN A 591 20.91 -2.36 -23.58
N ASP A 592 21.28 -1.11 -23.83
CA ASP A 592 21.43 -0.54 -25.18
C ASP A 592 22.58 -1.14 -26.03
N THR A 593 23.29 -2.16 -25.55
CA THR A 593 24.14 -2.99 -26.44
C THR A 593 23.30 -3.83 -27.41
N GLY A 594 22.02 -4.05 -27.11
CA GLY A 594 21.14 -4.95 -27.86
C GLY A 594 21.38 -6.43 -27.59
N LEU A 595 22.20 -6.73 -26.58
CA LEU A 595 22.54 -8.10 -26.20
C LEU A 595 21.70 -8.56 -25.01
N GLU A 596 21.47 -9.87 -25.00
CA GLU A 596 20.93 -10.63 -23.89
C GLU A 596 22.07 -11.35 -23.15
N TYR A 597 21.86 -11.62 -21.86
CA TYR A 597 22.78 -12.41 -21.03
C TYR A 597 24.24 -11.90 -21.04
N ILE A 598 24.42 -10.58 -20.93
CA ILE A 598 25.72 -9.90 -21.01
C ILE A 598 26.70 -10.49 -20.00
N GLY A 599 27.86 -10.92 -20.49
CA GLY A 599 28.92 -11.53 -19.70
C GLY A 599 28.70 -13.01 -19.36
N ALA A 600 27.54 -13.59 -19.71
CA ALA A 600 27.29 -15.02 -19.56
C ALA A 600 27.88 -15.83 -20.74
N LYS A 601 27.91 -17.16 -20.59
CA LYS A 601 28.36 -18.07 -21.67
C LYS A 601 27.44 -18.09 -22.88
N ASN A 602 26.19 -17.67 -22.70
CA ASN A 602 25.13 -17.62 -23.70
C ASN A 602 24.76 -16.16 -24.06
N GLN A 603 25.71 -15.23 -23.94
CA GLN A 603 25.53 -13.87 -24.47
C GLN A 603 25.17 -13.96 -25.95
N GLN A 604 24.07 -13.31 -26.35
CA GLN A 604 23.54 -13.38 -27.71
C GLN A 604 22.82 -12.09 -28.08
N MET A 605 22.57 -11.90 -29.38
CA MET A 605 21.59 -10.93 -29.87
C MET A 605 20.18 -11.54 -29.81
N GLY A 606 19.14 -10.70 -29.83
CA GLY A 606 17.76 -11.17 -29.80
C GLY A 606 17.33 -11.94 -31.05
N ASP A 607 16.12 -12.47 -31.04
CA ASP A 607 15.51 -13.24 -32.14
C ASP A 607 14.08 -12.78 -32.43
N GLY A 608 13.85 -11.46 -32.34
CA GLY A 608 12.55 -10.80 -32.40
C GLY A 608 11.58 -11.32 -33.46
N GLY A 609 10.29 -11.04 -33.27
CA GLY A 609 9.25 -11.41 -34.23
C GLY A 609 7.86 -11.13 -33.69
N PHE A 610 6.91 -10.88 -34.59
CA PHE A 610 5.53 -10.60 -34.21
C PHE A 610 4.53 -11.14 -35.23
N ILE A 611 3.44 -11.75 -34.76
CA ILE A 611 2.33 -12.20 -35.61
C ILE A 611 1.00 -11.88 -34.92
N MET A 612 0.01 -11.46 -35.70
CA MET A 612 -1.31 -11.08 -35.20
C MET A 612 -2.42 -11.37 -36.22
N GLN A 613 -3.62 -11.64 -35.73
CA GLN A 613 -4.86 -11.61 -36.51
C GLN A 613 -6.00 -10.95 -35.74
N ILE A 614 -6.97 -10.40 -36.47
CA ILE A 614 -8.25 -9.92 -35.92
C ILE A 614 -9.37 -10.67 -36.63
N THR A 615 -10.28 -11.25 -35.84
CA THR A 615 -11.43 -12.03 -36.32
C THR A 615 -12.72 -11.37 -35.85
N ASN A 616 -13.71 -11.24 -36.72
CA ASN A 616 -15.06 -10.85 -36.32
C ASN A 616 -15.73 -12.02 -35.57
N THR A 617 -16.20 -11.78 -34.35
CA THR A 617 -16.73 -12.84 -33.48
C THR A 617 -18.13 -13.29 -33.86
N ASP A 618 -18.88 -12.47 -34.61
CA ASP A 618 -20.25 -12.77 -35.02
C ASP A 618 -20.29 -13.71 -36.23
N ASN A 619 -19.40 -13.52 -37.20
CA ASN A 619 -19.36 -14.31 -38.44
C ASN A 619 -18.11 -15.19 -38.59
N HIS A 620 -17.14 -15.08 -37.68
CA HIS A 620 -15.86 -15.81 -37.66
C HIS A 620 -14.93 -15.53 -38.85
N GLU A 621 -15.12 -14.42 -39.56
CA GLU A 621 -14.24 -13.99 -40.65
C GLU A 621 -13.01 -13.25 -40.09
N VAL A 622 -11.83 -13.53 -40.67
CA VAL A 622 -10.59 -12.81 -40.36
C VAL A 622 -10.61 -11.49 -41.12
N VAL A 623 -10.58 -10.37 -40.41
CA VAL A 623 -10.71 -9.02 -40.98
C VAL A 623 -9.37 -8.31 -41.13
N ALA A 624 -8.34 -8.75 -40.41
CA ALA A 624 -6.97 -8.27 -40.58
C ALA A 624 -5.97 -9.30 -40.09
N VAL A 625 -4.78 -9.30 -40.70
CA VAL A 625 -3.61 -10.07 -40.27
C VAL A 625 -2.36 -9.18 -40.30
N SER A 626 -1.33 -9.55 -39.56
CA SER A 626 0.00 -8.98 -39.76
C SER A 626 0.62 -9.47 -41.07
N ASP A 627 1.09 -8.54 -41.90
CA ASP A 627 1.76 -8.80 -43.18
C ASP A 627 2.62 -7.59 -43.62
N GLU A 628 3.25 -7.66 -44.79
CA GLU A 628 4.08 -6.58 -45.34
C GLU A 628 3.33 -5.25 -45.59
N SER A 629 1.99 -5.24 -45.60
CA SER A 629 1.23 -4.01 -45.85
C SER A 629 1.34 -2.99 -44.71
N TRP A 630 1.68 -3.46 -43.50
CA TRP A 630 1.81 -2.64 -42.30
C TRP A 630 2.97 -1.66 -42.42
N LYS A 631 2.83 -0.49 -41.80
CA LYS A 631 3.90 0.52 -41.72
C LYS A 631 4.60 0.41 -40.38
N CYS A 632 5.92 0.27 -40.37
CA CYS A 632 6.67 0.11 -39.13
C CYS A 632 7.91 1.00 -39.10
N ASP A 633 8.15 1.65 -37.97
CA ASP A 633 9.31 2.50 -37.75
C ASP A 633 10.19 1.97 -36.60
N VAL A 634 11.49 1.82 -36.87
CA VAL A 634 12.44 1.25 -35.90
C VAL A 634 12.89 2.33 -34.94
N LEU A 635 12.52 2.20 -33.66
CA LEU A 635 12.91 3.11 -32.60
C LEU A 635 14.27 2.76 -32.00
N HIS A 636 14.59 1.47 -31.93
CA HIS A 636 15.85 1.00 -31.36
C HIS A 636 16.49 -0.09 -32.23
N ARG A 637 17.76 0.10 -32.58
CA ARG A 637 18.59 -0.90 -33.21
C ARG A 637 19.93 -1.05 -32.50
N ALA A 638 20.21 -2.24 -31.99
CA ALA A 638 21.50 -2.58 -31.42
C ALA A 638 21.76 -4.10 -31.49
N PRO A 639 23.03 -4.52 -31.58
CA PRO A 639 24.18 -3.67 -31.89
C PRO A 639 24.19 -3.30 -33.39
N LEU A 640 24.68 -2.09 -33.74
CA LEU A 640 24.90 -1.72 -35.14
C LEU A 640 26.04 -2.52 -35.80
N ASN A 641 26.88 -3.15 -34.98
CA ASN A 641 27.88 -4.10 -35.44
C ASN A 641 27.79 -5.38 -34.59
N LYS A 642 27.37 -6.48 -35.24
CA LYS A 642 27.15 -7.80 -34.61
C LYS A 642 28.40 -8.37 -33.93
N LEU A 643 29.62 -7.87 -34.22
CA LEU A 643 30.82 -8.22 -33.47
C LEU A 643 30.78 -7.80 -31.99
N CYS A 644 29.81 -6.95 -31.58
CA CYS A 644 29.57 -6.63 -30.17
C CYS A 644 29.27 -7.88 -29.34
N GLU A 645 28.52 -8.84 -29.87
CA GLU A 645 28.19 -10.10 -29.20
C GLU A 645 29.45 -10.88 -28.77
N ASN A 646 30.56 -10.74 -29.49
CA ASN A 646 31.82 -11.42 -29.18
C ASN A 646 32.69 -10.70 -28.13
N LYS A 647 32.23 -9.55 -27.61
CA LYS A 647 32.97 -8.81 -26.58
C LYS A 647 32.75 -9.45 -25.22
N THR A 648 33.84 -9.64 -24.48
CA THR A 648 33.82 -10.18 -23.11
C THR A 648 33.17 -9.21 -22.11
N ASN A 649 33.20 -7.91 -22.39
CA ASN A 649 32.56 -6.87 -21.58
C ASN A 649 32.00 -5.79 -22.51
N PRO A 650 30.87 -6.06 -23.20
CA PRO A 650 30.28 -5.10 -24.12
C PRO A 650 29.74 -3.90 -23.34
N VAL A 651 30.02 -2.69 -23.82
CA VAL A 651 29.54 -1.43 -23.23
C VAL A 651 28.77 -0.66 -24.28
N ALA A 652 27.52 -0.31 -23.99
CA ALA A 652 26.65 0.40 -24.92
C ALA A 652 27.28 1.72 -25.37
N GLY A 653 27.22 1.99 -26.68
CA GLY A 653 27.78 3.19 -27.30
C GLY A 653 29.30 3.19 -27.48
N GLN A 654 30.01 2.14 -27.07
CA GLN A 654 31.48 2.08 -27.17
C GLN A 654 31.98 1.01 -28.13
N GLY A 655 33.03 1.35 -28.90
CA GLY A 655 33.68 0.44 -29.82
C GLY A 655 32.71 -0.09 -30.88
N VAL A 656 32.54 -1.42 -30.92
CA VAL A 656 31.61 -2.08 -31.85
C VAL A 656 30.18 -2.17 -31.30
N CYS A 657 29.95 -1.86 -30.02
CA CYS A 657 28.65 -1.95 -29.35
C CYS A 657 27.85 -0.65 -29.46
N THR A 658 27.84 -0.05 -30.65
CA THR A 658 27.05 1.15 -30.94
C THR A 658 25.60 0.79 -31.21
N PHE A 659 24.69 1.74 -31.02
CA PHE A 659 23.26 1.57 -31.19
C PHE A 659 22.63 2.81 -31.83
N MET A 660 21.45 2.63 -32.42
CA MET A 660 20.55 3.70 -32.80
C MET A 660 19.37 3.69 -31.84
N SER A 661 19.06 4.84 -31.26
CA SER A 661 17.86 5.05 -30.45
C SER A 661 17.19 6.35 -30.86
N LYS A 662 15.88 6.31 -31.08
CA LYS A 662 15.05 7.47 -31.33
C LYS A 662 13.73 7.34 -30.59
N GLU A 663 13.18 8.47 -30.18
CA GLU A 663 11.87 8.54 -29.54
C GLU A 663 10.77 8.31 -30.59
N ALA A 664 9.63 7.77 -30.15
CA ALA A 664 8.43 7.76 -30.97
C ALA A 664 7.95 9.20 -31.21
N PRO A 665 7.42 9.55 -32.39
CA PRO A 665 6.85 10.88 -32.65
C PRO A 665 5.67 11.16 -31.71
N ASP A 666 5.57 12.33 -31.06
CA ASP A 666 4.62 12.56 -29.95
C ASP A 666 3.13 12.29 -30.28
N ASP A 667 2.72 12.44 -31.54
CA ASP A 667 1.34 12.26 -32.03
C ASP A 667 1.14 10.96 -32.82
N TRP A 668 2.12 10.06 -32.84
CA TRP A 668 2.10 8.84 -33.65
C TRP A 668 0.98 7.85 -33.30
N LEU A 669 0.22 8.05 -32.22
CA LEU A 669 -0.95 7.23 -31.88
C LEU A 669 -2.26 7.82 -32.43
N GLN A 670 -2.27 9.09 -32.81
CA GLN A 670 -3.50 9.75 -33.27
C GLN A 670 -3.96 9.18 -34.62
N ASN A 671 -5.29 9.14 -34.83
CA ASN A 671 -5.88 8.55 -36.04
C ASN A 671 -5.43 9.26 -37.34
N ASN A 672 -5.12 10.56 -37.24
CA ASN A 672 -4.74 11.42 -38.36
C ASN A 672 -3.22 11.57 -38.54
N TYR A 673 -2.40 10.77 -37.85
CA TYR A 673 -0.95 10.79 -38.02
C TYR A 673 -0.55 10.36 -39.44
N ASP A 674 0.39 11.10 -40.05
CA ASP A 674 0.91 10.81 -41.39
C ASP A 674 2.12 9.85 -41.30
N ASP A 675 1.87 8.57 -41.59
CA ASP A 675 2.87 7.51 -41.61
C ASP A 675 3.44 7.24 -43.02
N ALA A 676 3.21 8.12 -44.01
CA ALA A 676 3.68 7.91 -45.38
C ALA A 676 5.22 7.77 -45.50
N SER A 677 5.95 8.34 -44.54
CA SER A 677 7.41 8.24 -44.46
C SER A 677 7.91 6.92 -43.86
N TRP A 678 7.03 6.13 -43.24
CA TRP A 678 7.41 4.87 -42.60
C TRP A 678 7.58 3.75 -43.65
N PRO A 679 8.62 2.91 -43.51
CA PRO A 679 8.77 1.76 -44.36
C PRO A 679 7.68 0.73 -44.06
N HIS A 680 7.45 -0.15 -45.04
CA HIS A 680 6.63 -1.34 -44.84
C HIS A 680 7.32 -2.32 -43.88
N ALA A 681 6.52 -3.08 -43.14
CA ALA A 681 7.03 -4.15 -42.29
C ALA A 681 7.72 -5.23 -43.15
N THR A 682 8.74 -5.87 -42.59
CA THR A 682 9.42 -6.98 -43.29
C THR A 682 8.82 -8.31 -42.83
N GLU A 683 8.36 -9.12 -43.77
CA GLU A 683 7.91 -10.48 -43.48
C GLU A 683 9.09 -11.43 -43.26
N HIS A 684 9.00 -12.24 -42.22
CA HIS A 684 10.02 -13.23 -41.87
C HIS A 684 9.46 -14.67 -41.93
N PRO A 685 10.19 -15.62 -42.52
CA PRO A 685 9.76 -17.02 -42.51
C PRO A 685 9.69 -17.59 -41.09
N PHE A 686 8.72 -18.47 -40.84
CA PHE A 686 8.57 -19.21 -39.57
C PHE A 686 9.88 -19.81 -39.07
N ALA A 687 10.67 -20.42 -39.96
CA ALA A 687 11.93 -21.07 -39.60
C ALA A 687 13.05 -20.10 -39.17
N LYS A 688 12.95 -18.81 -39.51
CA LYS A 688 13.91 -17.77 -39.10
C LYS A 688 13.53 -17.14 -37.76
N VAL A 689 12.24 -16.91 -37.54
CA VAL A 689 11.73 -16.41 -36.25
C VAL A 689 11.87 -17.52 -35.19
N GLY A 690 11.54 -18.76 -35.56
CA GLY A 690 11.59 -19.90 -34.64
C GLY A 690 10.72 -19.64 -33.40
N PRO A 691 9.41 -19.37 -33.59
CA PRO A 691 8.53 -18.99 -32.49
C PRO A 691 8.51 -20.07 -31.42
N LYS A 692 8.50 -19.62 -30.17
CA LYS A 692 8.63 -20.45 -28.97
C LYS A 692 7.25 -20.74 -28.36
N ASP A 693 7.22 -21.12 -27.08
CA ASP A 693 6.00 -21.45 -26.36
C ASP A 693 4.93 -20.34 -26.51
N GLY A 694 3.65 -20.73 -26.52
CA GLY A 694 2.52 -19.82 -26.73
C GLY A 694 2.03 -19.73 -28.19
N TYR A 695 2.92 -19.79 -29.19
CA TYR A 695 2.49 -19.64 -30.60
C TYR A 695 1.43 -20.66 -31.04
N ASP A 696 1.60 -21.93 -30.63
CA ASP A 696 0.70 -23.03 -30.98
C ASP A 696 -0.65 -22.98 -30.22
N GLU A 697 -0.84 -22.03 -29.29
CA GLU A 697 -2.12 -21.83 -28.60
C GLU A 697 -3.16 -21.12 -29.47
N ILE A 698 -2.71 -20.39 -30.50
CA ILE A 698 -3.56 -19.67 -31.44
C ILE A 698 -3.62 -20.45 -32.76
N LYS A 699 -4.83 -20.59 -33.30
CA LYS A 699 -5.02 -21.16 -34.64
C LYS A 699 -4.91 -20.05 -35.69
N TRP A 700 -3.71 -19.86 -36.20
CA TRP A 700 -3.41 -18.80 -37.17
C TRP A 700 -4.11 -18.98 -38.51
N ASP A 701 -4.63 -17.88 -39.07
CA ASP A 701 -5.02 -17.82 -40.47
C ASP A 701 -3.79 -18.03 -41.38
N PRO A 702 -3.87 -18.83 -42.45
CA PRO A 702 -2.73 -19.08 -43.35
C PRO A 702 -2.16 -17.80 -44.00
N SER A 703 -2.95 -16.73 -44.08
CA SER A 703 -2.50 -15.44 -44.59
C SER A 703 -1.66 -14.65 -43.57
N ALA A 704 -1.79 -14.91 -42.27
CA ALA A 704 -0.99 -14.22 -41.25
C ALA A 704 0.51 -14.51 -41.41
N LYS A 705 1.31 -13.44 -41.31
CA LYS A 705 2.77 -13.48 -41.48
C LYS A 705 3.45 -12.94 -40.25
N PHE A 706 4.61 -13.51 -39.93
CA PHE A 706 5.51 -12.89 -38.98
C PHE A 706 6.09 -11.61 -39.59
N ILE A 707 5.96 -10.51 -38.89
CA ILE A 707 6.52 -9.22 -39.25
C ILE A 707 7.53 -8.76 -38.21
N TRP A 708 8.52 -8.00 -38.67
CA TRP A 708 9.48 -7.28 -37.82
C TRP A 708 10.09 -6.11 -38.59
N GLY A 709 11.16 -5.53 -38.07
CA GLY A 709 12.11 -4.75 -38.87
C GLY A 709 12.85 -5.61 -39.90
N ASP A 710 13.76 -4.99 -40.63
CA ASP A 710 14.62 -5.62 -41.65
C ASP A 710 15.57 -6.72 -41.11
N ASP A 711 15.84 -6.74 -39.80
CA ASP A 711 16.75 -7.68 -39.14
C ASP A 711 16.20 -8.08 -37.76
N LEU A 712 15.94 -9.38 -37.57
CA LEU A 712 15.39 -9.95 -36.33
C LEU A 712 16.34 -9.79 -35.15
N GLU A 713 17.65 -9.77 -35.41
CA GLU A 713 18.66 -9.81 -34.34
C GLU A 713 19.02 -8.42 -33.80
N THR A 714 18.94 -7.39 -34.65
CA THR A 714 19.44 -6.05 -34.28
C THR A 714 18.33 -5.04 -34.01
N VAL A 715 17.12 -5.28 -34.50
CA VAL A 715 15.97 -4.41 -34.21
C VAL A 715 15.34 -4.88 -32.91
N ASN A 716 15.41 -4.06 -31.85
CA ASN A 716 14.85 -4.44 -30.54
C ASN A 716 13.55 -3.71 -30.20
N THR A 717 13.25 -2.60 -30.90
CA THR A 717 12.01 -1.85 -30.64
C THR A 717 11.54 -1.19 -31.93
N LEU A 718 10.29 -1.45 -32.28
CA LEU A 718 9.62 -0.82 -33.41
C LEU A 718 8.20 -0.41 -33.02
N ILE A 719 7.68 0.58 -33.72
CA ILE A 719 6.27 0.95 -33.68
C ILE A 719 5.66 0.64 -35.04
N CYS A 720 4.45 0.09 -35.07
CA CYS A 720 3.75 -0.24 -36.30
C CYS A 720 2.35 0.34 -36.34
N ARG A 721 1.85 0.60 -37.54
CA ARG A 721 0.50 1.11 -37.77
C ARG A 721 -0.14 0.43 -38.98
N THR A 722 -1.45 0.27 -38.92
CA THR A 722 -2.29 -0.14 -40.06
C THR A 722 -3.68 0.45 -39.93
N THR A 723 -4.37 0.63 -41.06
CA THR A 723 -5.78 1.00 -41.10
C THR A 723 -6.57 -0.15 -41.69
N ILE A 724 -7.53 -0.66 -40.93
CA ILE A 724 -8.39 -1.78 -41.33
C ILE A 724 -9.71 -1.18 -41.78
N GLU A 725 -9.98 -1.30 -43.07
CA GLU A 725 -11.24 -0.87 -43.67
C GLU A 725 -12.34 -1.92 -43.44
N GLN A 726 -13.60 -1.52 -43.64
CA GLN A 726 -14.71 -2.46 -43.60
C GLN A 726 -14.50 -3.57 -44.66
N PRO A 727 -14.62 -4.86 -44.29
CA PRO A 727 -14.39 -6.00 -45.19
C PRO A 727 -15.22 -6.00 -46.48
#